data_AF-A0A821YTK9-F1
#
_entry.id   AF-A0A821YTK9-F1
#
_cell.length_a   1.000
_cell.length_b   1.000
_cell.length_c   1.000
_cell.angle_alpha   90.00
_cell.angle_beta   90.00
_cell.angle_gamma   90.00
#
_symmetry.space_group_name_H-M   'P 1'
#
loop_
_entity.id
_entity.type
_entity.pdbx_description
1 polymer ?
#
loop_
_entity_poly.entity_id
_entity_poly.type
_entity_poly.pdbx_seq_one_letter_code
_entity_poly.pdbx_strand_id
1 'polypeptide(L)'
;MNSTSHKLTMNSLSKQHKIKESKFTSSKTVNTISSQIRSCSKWIHAGETIVGNKLNTYLNDLERIAIIGIDTLYVVDRYNDKTRLQIFPNGSLVGHTLWNEFDSIILIDENATIYTASYNGNIQRWFRDARQGEKINCQCNQCSRVWFDSENQDFYIVERFHSRVIKCNIHTNRTIIVAGITNIDGSSNQTLSYPYSLYVNNAKDIYISDVNNHRIQKWTQNATHGITIAGQTRKKDQSNGSLYRPYDIIGDNNGFIYIADMNNHRIIRWKEGETQGEILCGISGESGNSTYHLDRPKSLAFDVEGNLYVADVGNSRVQKFTINNTGCLLSETEMLKDRWSFIRQQLHASKVQLQNSVPLGLGYNPLKGSPICYTDFCQREGFALPIFKLKYFIPSKGTCTNHSTSENVKIDCITSQNVNIETQIINTLRDLKEHMLKTVDFSTDFKRNSRYVNVSFSYAYSREIRSIIDMIMKDNATILVTSFNITSIRLSINESKFEISNEFRFVIENMPCCDFNETVEKYIHEFIIGYFGYTYIKEVQLGGIIQQTIVITQSNHTNVEQNRFNTSYQVWMRDVAKELFSVQMKLNRTQTYDKMLMNISNKYFTKSNVMIYAGNISIKSFDDWYKSVSDNPVLLKFSFSTIFDLLTNGHFPADSYIFQKAALIKLAIDRYLSNPVYCYNQCTDTIHGTCIESGYFQFGICQCKSEWTGFDCATPLQHYIDTLHNRVSPIWKTKAGRNSYPASIGYGKGKMAPKETVSHIFDHNIHTKYRSFGSGSTNTMSQKTGLNTGFYLTLNAGICIVNGFQFTTATSHPKRDPIMVTLEGSNADKSLLTLGSSWSLMYNGSSGLESDPGRGKTGVLQMFNNSQPYRSYRLLVVLKRGVESGVHYSELAFYGHSCLP
;
A
#
# COMPACT_ATOMS: atom_id res chain seq x y z
N MET A 1 -84.13 2.89 32.37
CA MET A 1 -82.73 3.39 32.35
C MET A 1 -82.18 3.05 30.99
N ASN A 2 -82.57 3.80 29.95
CA ASN A 2 -81.93 5.04 29.45
C ASN A 2 -80.48 4.78 29.02
N SER A 3 -80.05 5.01 27.78
CA SER A 3 -80.74 5.61 26.63
C SER A 3 -79.81 5.47 25.40
N THR A 4 -80.37 4.99 24.28
CA THR A 4 -80.27 5.55 22.92
C THR A 4 -78.88 6.01 22.42
N SER A 5 -78.41 5.64 21.22
CA SER A 5 -79.07 5.81 19.91
C SER A 5 -78.07 5.32 18.85
N HIS A 6 -78.42 4.31 18.02
CA HIS A 6 -79.00 4.46 16.68
C HIS A 6 -77.94 4.71 15.57
N LYS A 7 -77.69 3.72 14.70
CA LYS A 7 -78.45 3.40 13.45
C LYS A 7 -77.89 4.25 12.29
N LEU A 8 -77.66 3.80 11.05
CA LEU A 8 -78.27 2.77 10.17
C LEU A 8 -77.33 2.64 8.93
N THR A 9 -76.95 1.42 8.50
CA THR A 9 -77.38 0.69 7.27
C THR A 9 -77.30 1.46 5.94
N MET A 10 -76.62 0.95 4.89
CA MET A 10 -76.78 -0.27 4.06
C MET A 10 -77.61 -0.03 2.77
N ASN A 11 -77.22 -0.75 1.71
CA ASN A 11 -77.95 -1.11 0.47
C ASN A 11 -77.87 -0.13 -0.72
N SER A 12 -77.76 -0.54 -1.98
CA SER A 12 -77.89 -1.84 -2.69
C SER A 12 -77.27 -1.69 -4.09
N LEU A 13 -76.49 -2.63 -4.65
CA LEU A 13 -76.86 -3.90 -5.30
C LEU A 13 -77.65 -3.80 -6.61
N SER A 14 -77.22 -4.66 -7.56
CA SER A 14 -77.90 -5.20 -8.76
C SER A 14 -77.52 -4.53 -10.10
N LYS A 15 -77.23 -5.25 -11.20
CA LYS A 15 -77.45 -6.67 -11.55
C LYS A 15 -76.77 -7.03 -12.90
N GLN A 16 -76.33 -8.30 -13.00
CA GLN A 16 -76.38 -9.22 -14.17
C GLN A 16 -75.53 -8.93 -15.43
N HIS A 17 -74.82 -9.88 -16.07
CA HIS A 17 -74.88 -11.35 -16.20
C HIS A 17 -73.44 -11.94 -16.26
N LYS A 18 -73.02 -13.06 -15.62
CA LYS A 18 -73.42 -14.49 -15.64
C LYS A 18 -73.32 -15.18 -17.03
N ILE A 19 -72.22 -15.93 -17.31
CA ILE A 19 -72.14 -17.43 -17.22
C ILE A 19 -71.07 -18.07 -18.15
N LYS A 20 -70.19 -18.86 -17.50
CA LYS A 20 -69.54 -20.16 -17.82
C LYS A 20 -68.82 -20.36 -19.15
N GLU A 21 -67.50 -20.54 -19.15
CA GLU A 21 -66.74 -21.76 -18.78
C GLU A 21 -67.03 -22.99 -19.66
N SER A 22 -66.04 -23.37 -20.49
CA SER A 22 -65.38 -24.67 -20.30
C SER A 22 -63.99 -24.73 -20.95
N LYS A 23 -63.04 -25.16 -20.10
CA LYS A 23 -61.85 -26.00 -20.34
C LYS A 23 -60.76 -25.50 -21.32
N PHE A 24 -59.69 -24.95 -20.74
CA PHE A 24 -58.36 -25.58 -20.85
C PHE A 24 -57.64 -25.55 -19.50
N THR A 25 -56.92 -26.62 -19.26
CA THR A 25 -56.31 -27.11 -18.02
C THR A 25 -55.28 -26.18 -17.40
N SER A 26 -55.34 -26.09 -16.07
CA SER A 26 -54.29 -25.60 -15.18
C SER A 26 -53.03 -26.48 -15.27
N SER A 27 -51.84 -25.93 -15.00
CA SER A 27 -51.25 -26.05 -13.65
C SER A 27 -49.83 -25.46 -13.56
N LYS A 28 -49.57 -24.87 -12.38
CA LYS A 28 -48.27 -24.79 -11.69
C LYS A 28 -47.21 -23.80 -12.21
N THR A 29 -47.34 -22.54 -11.80
CA THR A 29 -46.18 -21.78 -11.24
C THR A 29 -46.57 -20.54 -10.44
N VAL A 30 -47.85 -20.15 -10.39
CA VAL A 30 -48.26 -18.86 -9.78
C VAL A 30 -48.51 -18.93 -8.25
N ASN A 31 -48.52 -20.11 -7.62
CA ASN A 31 -48.81 -20.24 -6.18
C ASN A 31 -47.61 -20.63 -5.29
N THR A 32 -46.37 -20.33 -5.70
CA THR A 32 -45.18 -20.54 -4.84
C THR A 32 -44.36 -19.26 -4.56
N ILE A 33 -44.85 -18.07 -4.92
CA ILE A 33 -44.08 -16.81 -4.78
C ILE A 33 -44.56 -15.94 -3.61
N SER A 34 -45.57 -16.35 -2.84
CA SER A 34 -46.07 -15.57 -1.70
C SER A 34 -45.54 -16.01 -0.32
N SER A 35 -44.60 -16.95 -0.24
CA SER A 35 -44.01 -17.41 1.04
C SER A 35 -42.49 -17.33 1.15
N GLN A 36 -41.78 -16.76 0.16
CA GLN A 36 -40.33 -16.49 0.26
C GLN A 36 -39.98 -15.00 0.50
N ILE A 37 -40.97 -14.13 0.77
CA ILE A 37 -40.76 -12.68 0.99
C ILE A 37 -40.42 -12.36 2.47
N ARG A 38 -39.94 -13.34 3.25
CA ARG A 38 -39.45 -13.11 4.63
C ARG A 38 -38.17 -13.88 4.94
N SER A 39 -37.11 -13.65 4.18
CA SER A 39 -35.72 -13.85 4.64
C SER A 39 -34.70 -13.47 3.56
N CYS A 40 -34.58 -12.17 3.23
CA CYS A 40 -33.40 -11.66 2.51
C CYS A 40 -33.23 -10.17 2.84
N SER A 41 -33.07 -9.87 4.13
CA SER A 41 -32.46 -8.63 4.57
C SER A 41 -30.94 -8.75 4.34
N LYS A 42 -30.47 -8.23 3.20
CA LYS A 42 -29.12 -7.67 3.03
C LYS A 42 -29.02 -6.99 1.66
N TRP A 43 -29.07 -5.66 1.67
CA TRP A 43 -28.73 -4.82 0.54
C TRP A 43 -27.21 -4.72 0.38
N ILE A 44 -26.78 -5.07 -0.82
CA ILE A 44 -25.92 -4.37 -1.79
C ILE A 44 -25.36 -3.00 -1.36
N HIS A 45 -24.04 -2.85 -1.46
CA HIS A 45 -23.26 -1.65 -1.14
C HIS A 45 -23.14 -0.67 -2.34
N ALA A 46 -22.83 0.59 -2.05
CA ALA A 46 -22.61 1.64 -3.06
C ALA A 46 -21.41 1.33 -3.98
N GLY A 47 -21.54 1.56 -5.28
CA GLY A 47 -20.50 1.28 -6.29
C GLY A 47 -20.69 -0.01 -7.11
N GLU A 48 -21.82 -0.72 -6.99
CA GLU A 48 -22.12 -1.83 -7.90
C GLU A 48 -22.44 -1.32 -9.31
N THR A 49 -21.66 -1.78 -10.29
CA THR A 49 -22.08 -1.79 -11.69
C THR A 49 -23.07 -2.94 -11.85
N ILE A 50 -24.22 -2.73 -12.48
CA ILE A 50 -25.09 -3.85 -12.87
C ILE A 50 -24.40 -4.57 -14.05
N VAL A 51 -23.38 -5.38 -13.76
CA VAL A 51 -22.76 -6.33 -14.69
C VAL A 51 -23.10 -7.72 -14.19
N GLY A 52 -24.24 -8.25 -14.64
CA GLY A 52 -24.37 -9.70 -14.69
C GLY A 52 -23.53 -10.19 -15.86
N ASN A 53 -22.74 -11.26 -15.69
CA ASN A 53 -22.08 -11.98 -16.79
C ASN A 53 -23.05 -12.51 -17.88
N LYS A 54 -24.36 -12.25 -17.74
CA LYS A 54 -25.39 -12.41 -18.78
C LYS A 54 -25.88 -11.11 -19.42
N LEU A 55 -25.65 -9.92 -18.87
CA LEU A 55 -26.09 -8.62 -19.42
C LEU A 55 -25.24 -8.14 -20.61
N ASN A 56 -23.99 -8.61 -20.73
CA ASN A 56 -23.10 -8.30 -21.85
C ASN A 56 -23.64 -8.72 -23.23
N THR A 57 -24.60 -9.65 -23.29
CA THR A 57 -25.25 -10.02 -24.56
C THR A 57 -26.52 -9.22 -24.87
N TYR A 58 -26.97 -8.37 -23.94
CA TYR A 58 -28.24 -7.67 -24.08
C TYR A 58 -28.07 -6.18 -24.35
N LEU A 59 -27.16 -5.45 -23.69
CA LEU A 59 -27.07 -3.98 -23.77
C LEU A 59 -26.15 -3.51 -24.91
N ASN A 60 -26.61 -3.57 -26.16
CA ASN A 60 -25.76 -3.23 -27.33
C ASN A 60 -25.73 -1.73 -27.62
N ASP A 61 -26.81 -0.98 -27.34
CA ASP A 61 -26.92 0.46 -27.59
C ASP A 61 -27.72 1.14 -26.46
N LEU A 62 -27.08 1.35 -25.31
CA LEU A 62 -27.66 2.11 -24.19
C LEU A 62 -27.94 3.56 -24.63
N GLU A 63 -29.21 3.95 -24.64
CA GLU A 63 -29.59 5.30 -25.07
C GLU A 63 -30.06 6.17 -23.89
N ARG A 64 -30.87 5.64 -22.97
CA ARG A 64 -31.52 6.40 -21.89
C ARG A 64 -31.74 5.58 -20.62
N ILE A 65 -31.85 6.28 -19.48
CA ILE A 65 -32.21 5.71 -18.18
C ILE A 65 -33.28 6.59 -17.52
N ALA A 66 -34.21 5.95 -16.79
CA ALA A 66 -35.17 6.59 -15.89
C ALA A 66 -35.35 5.74 -14.62
N ILE A 67 -35.74 6.37 -13.49
CA ILE A 67 -35.96 5.69 -12.20
C ILE A 67 -37.32 6.12 -11.65
N ILE A 68 -38.10 5.16 -11.13
CA ILE A 68 -39.40 5.44 -10.48
C ILE A 68 -39.48 4.73 -9.15
N GLY A 69 -39.86 5.51 -8.14
CA GLY A 69 -40.02 5.04 -6.77
C GLY A 69 -38.68 4.70 -6.12
N ILE A 70 -38.76 3.98 -5.01
CA ILE A 70 -37.62 3.72 -4.13
C ILE A 70 -36.60 2.74 -4.74
N ASP A 71 -37.02 1.89 -5.69
CA ASP A 71 -36.24 0.68 -6.03
C ASP A 71 -36.33 0.16 -7.49
N THR A 72 -36.94 0.86 -8.46
CA THR A 72 -37.08 0.32 -9.83
C THR A 72 -36.32 1.14 -10.89
N LEU A 73 -35.35 0.51 -11.55
CA LEU A 73 -34.55 1.10 -12.63
C LEU A 73 -35.14 0.72 -14.00
N TYR A 74 -35.31 1.72 -14.87
CA TYR A 74 -35.79 1.55 -16.24
C TYR A 74 -34.66 1.92 -17.20
N VAL A 75 -34.29 0.98 -18.07
CA VAL A 75 -33.24 1.16 -19.06
C VAL A 75 -33.86 1.05 -20.45
N VAL A 76 -33.52 2.01 -21.31
CA VAL A 76 -33.93 2.02 -22.71
C VAL A 76 -32.70 1.81 -23.58
N ASP A 77 -32.75 0.76 -24.40
CA ASP A 77 -31.70 0.46 -25.35
C ASP A 77 -32.25 0.09 -26.73
N ARG A 78 -31.39 0.21 -27.75
CA ARG A 78 -31.68 -0.27 -29.10
C ARG A 78 -31.16 -1.69 -29.31
N TYR A 79 -32.00 -2.53 -29.91
CA TYR A 79 -31.66 -3.90 -30.26
C TYR A 79 -32.30 -4.27 -31.60
N ASN A 80 -31.49 -4.55 -32.62
CA ASN A 80 -31.94 -4.88 -33.99
C ASN A 80 -33.00 -3.88 -34.52
N ASP A 81 -32.70 -2.58 -34.47
CA ASP A 81 -33.57 -1.48 -34.91
C ASP A 81 -34.92 -1.36 -34.17
N LYS A 82 -35.10 -2.06 -33.05
CA LYS A 82 -36.25 -1.88 -32.15
C LYS A 82 -35.80 -1.30 -30.82
N THR A 83 -36.64 -0.45 -30.23
CA THR A 83 -36.42 0.01 -28.85
C THR A 83 -36.93 -1.01 -27.87
N ARG A 84 -36.13 -1.26 -26.86
CA ARG A 84 -36.43 -2.19 -25.80
C ARG A 84 -36.42 -1.45 -24.47
N LEU A 85 -37.50 -1.60 -23.70
CA LEU A 85 -37.59 -1.13 -22.33
C LEU A 85 -37.32 -2.31 -21.39
N GLN A 86 -36.28 -2.18 -20.58
CA GLN A 86 -35.96 -3.13 -19.52
C GLN A 86 -36.30 -2.55 -18.16
N ILE A 87 -37.06 -3.31 -17.37
CA ILE A 87 -37.51 -2.93 -16.04
C ILE A 87 -36.79 -3.82 -15.02
N PHE A 88 -36.00 -3.21 -14.14
CA PHE A 88 -35.24 -3.87 -13.10
C PHE A 88 -35.89 -3.60 -11.73
N PRO A 89 -36.80 -4.46 -11.25
CA PRO A 89 -37.40 -4.31 -9.93
C PRO A 89 -36.35 -4.60 -8.84
N ASN A 90 -36.20 -3.70 -7.87
CA ASN A 90 -35.21 -3.74 -6.81
C ASN A 90 -33.77 -3.91 -7.33
N GLY A 91 -33.46 -3.38 -8.51
CA GLY A 91 -32.16 -3.56 -9.17
C GLY A 91 -31.80 -5.01 -9.54
N SER A 92 -32.77 -5.93 -9.50
CA SER A 92 -32.55 -7.36 -9.82
C SER A 92 -32.05 -7.56 -11.24
N LEU A 93 -31.03 -8.41 -11.42
CA LEU A 93 -30.50 -8.85 -12.73
C LEU A 93 -31.55 -9.52 -13.65
N VAL A 94 -32.73 -9.84 -13.13
CA VAL A 94 -33.86 -10.36 -13.90
C VAL A 94 -34.75 -9.20 -14.30
N GLY A 95 -34.39 -8.56 -15.42
CA GLY A 95 -35.21 -7.51 -16.01
C GLY A 95 -36.41 -8.07 -16.77
N HIS A 96 -37.58 -7.47 -16.59
CA HIS A 96 -38.71 -7.70 -17.50
C HIS A 96 -38.52 -6.85 -18.76
N THR A 97 -38.73 -7.46 -19.93
CA THR A 97 -38.55 -6.80 -21.22
C THR A 97 -39.90 -6.48 -21.84
N LEU A 98 -40.12 -5.20 -22.15
CA LEU A 98 -41.19 -4.76 -23.02
C LEU A 98 -40.59 -4.44 -24.39
N TRP A 99 -41.06 -5.15 -25.40
CA TRP A 99 -40.73 -4.90 -26.80
C TRP A 99 -41.71 -3.91 -27.37
N ASN A 100 -41.21 -2.81 -27.93
CA ASN A 100 -42.06 -1.85 -28.62
C ASN A 100 -41.44 -1.45 -29.96
N GLU A 101 -42.27 -1.16 -30.95
CA GLU A 101 -41.82 -0.85 -32.33
C GLU A 101 -41.50 0.63 -32.55
N PHE A 102 -41.23 1.37 -31.48
CA PHE A 102 -41.05 2.82 -31.53
C PHE A 102 -39.72 3.21 -30.94
N ASP A 103 -39.00 4.13 -31.61
CA ASP A 103 -37.82 4.88 -31.14
C ASP A 103 -38.11 5.70 -29.86
N SER A 104 -38.51 5.05 -28.77
CA SER A 104 -39.37 5.68 -27.76
C SER A 104 -38.59 6.39 -26.66
N ILE A 105 -38.85 7.69 -26.50
CA ILE A 105 -38.47 8.46 -25.31
C ILE A 105 -39.41 8.04 -24.18
N ILE A 106 -38.86 7.59 -23.05
CA ILE A 106 -39.65 7.13 -21.91
C ILE A 106 -39.57 8.17 -20.80
N LEU A 107 -40.74 8.72 -20.47
CA LEU A 107 -40.99 9.47 -19.25
C LEU A 107 -41.89 8.62 -18.38
N ILE A 108 -41.70 8.68 -17.06
CA ILE A 108 -42.61 7.99 -16.16
C ILE A 108 -42.93 8.96 -15.03
N ASP A 109 -44.22 9.18 -14.81
CA ASP A 109 -44.69 10.10 -13.78
C ASP A 109 -44.68 9.47 -12.38
N GLU A 110 -44.99 10.28 -11.38
CA GLU A 110 -45.09 9.90 -9.97
C GLU A 110 -46.10 8.77 -9.70
N ASN A 111 -47.08 8.57 -10.60
CA ASN A 111 -48.07 7.50 -10.53
C ASN A 111 -47.62 6.23 -11.25
N ALA A 112 -46.35 6.15 -11.66
CA ALA A 112 -45.78 5.09 -12.49
C ALA A 112 -46.48 4.93 -13.85
N THR A 113 -47.07 6.01 -14.38
CA THR A 113 -47.61 6.03 -15.74
C THR A 113 -46.48 6.27 -16.72
N ILE A 114 -46.34 5.40 -17.72
CA ILE A 114 -45.25 5.44 -18.68
C ILE A 114 -45.73 6.21 -19.92
N TYR A 115 -45.02 7.28 -20.27
CA TYR A 115 -45.23 8.01 -21.51
C TYR A 115 -44.12 7.67 -22.48
N THR A 116 -44.49 7.21 -23.67
CA THR A 116 -43.57 6.88 -24.75
C THR A 116 -43.79 7.85 -25.90
N ALA A 117 -42.73 8.50 -26.38
CA ALA A 117 -42.80 9.32 -27.59
C ALA A 117 -41.95 8.69 -28.69
N SER A 118 -42.56 8.29 -29.81
CA SER A 118 -41.81 7.80 -30.98
C SER A 118 -41.08 8.96 -31.67
N TYR A 119 -39.97 8.66 -32.35
CA TYR A 119 -39.29 9.61 -33.25
C TYR A 119 -40.24 10.27 -34.27
N ASN A 120 -41.25 9.53 -34.75
CA ASN A 120 -42.27 10.01 -35.70
C ASN A 120 -43.42 10.80 -35.06
N GLY A 121 -43.32 11.16 -33.78
CA GLY A 121 -44.26 12.09 -33.16
C GLY A 121 -45.47 11.54 -32.45
N ASN A 122 -45.64 10.22 -32.39
CA ASN A 122 -46.70 9.60 -31.62
C ASN A 122 -46.30 9.54 -30.14
N ILE A 123 -46.99 10.32 -29.31
CA ILE A 123 -46.91 10.21 -27.86
C ILE A 123 -48.03 9.30 -27.37
N GLN A 124 -47.69 8.34 -26.54
CA GLN A 124 -48.63 7.38 -25.94
C GLN A 124 -48.42 7.33 -24.43
N ARG A 125 -49.51 7.13 -23.70
CA ARG A 125 -49.54 6.92 -22.24
C ARG A 125 -49.93 5.47 -21.94
N TRP A 126 -49.20 4.85 -21.04
CA TRP A 126 -49.35 3.46 -20.65
C TRP A 126 -49.51 3.36 -19.14
N PHE A 127 -50.59 2.73 -18.70
CA PHE A 127 -50.80 2.37 -17.31
C PHE A 127 -50.14 1.02 -17.01
N ARG A 128 -49.77 0.78 -15.74
CA ARG A 128 -49.01 -0.41 -15.30
C ARG A 128 -49.57 -1.76 -15.80
N ASP A 129 -50.89 -1.86 -15.97
CA ASP A 129 -51.58 -3.08 -16.42
C ASP A 129 -52.20 -2.98 -17.84
N ALA A 130 -51.96 -1.88 -18.56
CA ALA A 130 -52.55 -1.66 -19.87
C ALA A 130 -51.82 -2.47 -20.95
N ARG A 131 -52.57 -3.23 -21.76
CA ARG A 131 -52.03 -3.99 -22.90
C ARG A 131 -51.77 -3.14 -24.14
N GLN A 132 -52.30 -1.91 -24.18
CA GLN A 132 -52.14 -0.96 -25.28
C GLN A 132 -52.03 0.47 -24.72
N GLY A 133 -51.15 1.27 -25.33
CA GLY A 133 -50.96 2.67 -24.97
C GLY A 133 -52.07 3.57 -25.51
N GLU A 134 -52.54 4.50 -24.70
CA GLU A 134 -53.49 5.55 -25.07
C GLU A 134 -52.75 6.66 -25.81
N LYS A 135 -53.18 7.01 -27.03
CA LYS A 135 -52.55 8.07 -27.81
C LYS A 135 -52.86 9.45 -27.23
N ILE A 136 -51.83 10.27 -27.05
CA ILE A 136 -51.96 11.68 -26.67
C ILE A 136 -51.90 12.54 -27.92
N ASN A 137 -52.75 13.55 -28.01
CA ASN A 137 -52.86 14.48 -29.15
C ASN A 137 -51.77 15.56 -29.18
N CYS A 138 -50.61 15.30 -28.57
CA CYS A 138 -49.41 16.11 -28.72
C CYS A 138 -48.54 15.47 -29.79
N GLN A 139 -48.29 16.21 -30.88
CA GLN A 139 -47.40 15.77 -31.95
C GLN A 139 -46.04 16.45 -31.82
N CYS A 140 -44.99 15.71 -32.15
CA CYS A 140 -43.65 16.24 -32.32
C CYS A 140 -42.99 15.63 -33.55
N ASN A 141 -42.00 16.29 -34.12
CA ASN A 141 -41.29 15.77 -35.28
C ASN A 141 -39.83 15.55 -34.93
N GLN A 142 -39.41 14.29 -34.86
CA GLN A 142 -38.05 13.86 -34.51
C GLN A 142 -37.65 14.31 -33.10
N CYS A 143 -38.48 13.90 -32.15
CA CYS A 143 -38.39 14.25 -30.75
C CYS A 143 -37.14 13.60 -30.13
N SER A 144 -36.37 14.34 -29.32
CA SER A 144 -35.14 13.84 -28.67
C SER A 144 -35.25 13.67 -27.15
N ARG A 145 -36.10 14.48 -26.51
CA ARG A 145 -36.43 14.41 -25.07
C ARG A 145 -37.83 14.98 -24.84
N VAL A 146 -38.51 14.43 -23.84
CA VAL A 146 -39.74 14.99 -23.28
C VAL A 146 -39.56 15.21 -21.79
N TRP A 147 -40.30 16.17 -21.22
CA TRP A 147 -40.52 16.36 -19.78
C TRP A 147 -42.00 16.63 -19.53
N PHE A 148 -42.55 16.09 -18.45
CA PHE A 148 -43.98 16.21 -18.12
C PHE A 148 -44.15 17.03 -16.85
N ASP A 149 -44.93 18.09 -16.96
CA ASP A 149 -45.40 18.89 -15.83
C ASP A 149 -46.75 18.34 -15.38
N SER A 150 -46.76 17.51 -14.32
CA SER A 150 -47.97 16.87 -13.82
C SER A 150 -48.98 17.87 -13.25
N GLU A 151 -48.53 19.02 -12.76
CA GLU A 151 -49.40 20.06 -12.20
C GLU A 151 -50.29 20.69 -13.28
N ASN A 152 -49.68 21.06 -14.42
CA ASN A 152 -50.38 21.74 -15.52
C ASN A 152 -50.79 20.79 -16.65
N GLN A 153 -50.42 19.52 -16.56
CA GLN A 153 -50.64 18.51 -17.58
C GLN A 153 -50.02 18.91 -18.93
N ASP A 154 -48.80 19.44 -18.88
CA ASP A 154 -48.05 19.96 -20.03
C ASP A 154 -46.83 19.08 -20.35
N PHE A 155 -46.63 18.77 -21.63
CA PHE A 155 -45.40 18.20 -22.15
C PHE A 155 -44.48 19.28 -22.71
N TYR A 156 -43.22 19.26 -22.30
CA TYR A 156 -42.14 20.00 -22.91
C TYR A 156 -41.34 19.03 -23.77
N ILE A 157 -41.21 19.31 -25.06
CA ILE A 157 -40.66 18.39 -26.05
C ILE A 157 -39.50 19.07 -26.78
N VAL A 158 -38.33 18.45 -26.78
CA VAL A 158 -37.21 18.88 -27.63
C VAL A 158 -37.37 18.29 -29.02
N GLU A 159 -37.41 19.16 -30.03
CA GLU A 159 -37.37 18.76 -31.45
C GLU A 159 -35.99 19.06 -32.01
N ARG A 160 -35.17 18.02 -32.09
CA ARG A 160 -33.73 18.13 -32.39
C ARG A 160 -33.45 18.74 -33.76
N PHE A 161 -34.23 18.38 -34.79
CA PHE A 161 -34.00 18.82 -36.17
C PHE A 161 -34.77 20.08 -36.55
N HIS A 162 -35.75 20.49 -35.74
CA HIS A 162 -36.44 21.77 -35.88
C HIS A 162 -35.82 22.85 -34.98
N SER A 163 -34.77 22.49 -34.23
CA SER A 163 -33.95 23.36 -33.38
C SER A 163 -34.76 24.19 -32.39
N ARG A 164 -35.75 23.56 -31.78
CA ARG A 164 -36.71 24.20 -30.87
C ARG A 164 -37.16 23.28 -29.74
N VAL A 165 -37.78 23.89 -28.74
CA VAL A 165 -38.56 23.21 -27.70
C VAL A 165 -40.01 23.67 -27.81
N ILE A 166 -40.93 22.72 -27.82
CA ILE A 166 -42.37 22.98 -27.84
C ILE A 166 -42.99 22.57 -26.52
N LYS A 167 -44.02 23.29 -26.10
CA LYS A 167 -44.88 22.97 -24.97
C LYS A 167 -46.27 22.59 -25.49
N CYS A 168 -46.78 21.43 -25.12
CA CYS A 168 -48.10 20.93 -25.51
C CYS A 168 -48.92 20.50 -24.29
N ASN A 169 -50.13 21.04 -24.16
CA ASN A 169 -51.06 20.66 -23.10
C ASN A 169 -51.95 19.48 -23.53
N ILE A 170 -52.08 18.45 -22.69
CA ILE A 170 -52.79 17.22 -23.07
C ILE A 170 -54.31 17.38 -23.22
N HIS A 171 -54.90 18.37 -22.55
CA HIS A 171 -56.35 18.55 -22.54
C HIS A 171 -56.80 19.50 -23.66
N THR A 172 -56.03 20.57 -23.88
CA THR A 172 -56.37 21.59 -24.88
C THR A 172 -55.75 21.30 -26.26
N ASN A 173 -54.76 20.40 -26.35
CA ASN A 173 -53.94 20.14 -27.54
C ASN A 173 -53.24 21.40 -28.08
N ARG A 174 -53.13 22.45 -27.25
CA ARG A 174 -52.47 23.68 -27.64
C ARG A 174 -50.97 23.48 -27.57
N THR A 175 -50.31 23.63 -28.72
CA THR A 175 -48.85 23.59 -28.84
C THR A 175 -48.30 24.99 -29.05
N ILE A 176 -47.29 25.38 -28.27
CA ILE A 176 -46.56 26.64 -28.44
C ILE A 176 -45.05 26.41 -28.44
N ILE A 177 -44.31 27.28 -29.12
CA ILE A 177 -42.84 27.26 -29.08
C ILE A 177 -42.40 28.01 -27.82
N VAL A 178 -41.53 27.38 -27.03
CA VAL A 178 -41.05 27.94 -25.76
C VAL A 178 -39.55 28.19 -25.75
N ALA A 179 -38.79 27.65 -26.71
CA ALA A 179 -37.39 27.99 -26.94
C ALA A 179 -36.95 27.71 -28.38
N GLY A 180 -36.00 28.50 -28.88
CA GLY A 180 -35.46 28.38 -30.23
C GLY A 180 -36.36 28.95 -31.32
N ILE A 181 -35.85 29.01 -32.55
CA ILE A 181 -36.61 29.40 -33.75
C ILE A 181 -36.74 28.20 -34.66
N THR A 182 -37.96 27.92 -35.09
CA THR A 182 -38.27 26.74 -35.92
C THR A 182 -37.44 26.72 -37.19
N ASN A 183 -36.75 25.61 -37.43
CA ASN A 183 -35.92 25.36 -38.62
C ASN A 183 -34.74 26.33 -38.79
N ILE A 184 -34.32 27.03 -37.74
CA ILE A 184 -33.13 27.87 -37.76
C ILE A 184 -32.11 27.33 -36.76
N ASP A 185 -31.17 26.55 -37.30
CA ASP A 185 -29.95 26.17 -36.57
C ASP A 185 -29.04 27.38 -36.44
N GLY A 186 -28.67 27.71 -35.20
CA GLY A 186 -27.82 28.88 -34.96
C GLY A 186 -27.16 28.89 -33.59
N SER A 187 -26.25 29.84 -33.43
CA SER A 187 -25.45 30.02 -32.22
C SER A 187 -25.84 31.28 -31.43
N SER A 188 -26.79 32.08 -31.93
CA SER A 188 -27.31 33.25 -31.21
C SER A 188 -28.07 32.81 -29.96
N ASN A 189 -28.40 33.75 -29.06
CA ASN A 189 -29.22 33.42 -27.88
C ASN A 189 -30.69 33.18 -28.22
N GLN A 190 -31.13 33.46 -29.45
CA GLN A 190 -32.51 33.18 -29.89
C GLN A 190 -32.62 31.80 -30.57
N THR A 191 -31.49 31.22 -30.96
CA THR A 191 -31.43 29.97 -31.75
C THR A 191 -30.78 28.86 -30.93
N LEU A 192 -31.08 27.62 -31.32
CA LEU A 192 -30.45 26.41 -30.80
C LEU A 192 -29.77 25.70 -31.97
N SER A 193 -28.81 24.83 -31.66
CA SER A 193 -28.23 23.92 -32.65
C SER A 193 -28.17 22.52 -32.10
N TYR A 194 -28.98 21.64 -32.70
CA TYR A 194 -29.10 20.23 -32.30
C TYR A 194 -29.42 20.06 -30.80
N PRO A 195 -30.53 20.63 -30.30
CA PRO A 195 -30.90 20.44 -28.90
C PRO A 195 -31.27 18.97 -28.62
N TYR A 196 -30.84 18.41 -27.48
CA TYR A 196 -30.96 16.96 -27.24
C TYR A 196 -31.71 16.58 -25.97
N SER A 197 -31.53 17.33 -24.89
CA SER A 197 -32.22 17.11 -23.62
C SER A 197 -32.70 18.44 -23.05
N LEU A 198 -33.65 18.34 -22.12
CA LEU A 198 -34.14 19.46 -21.35
C LEU A 198 -34.39 19.04 -19.91
N TYR A 199 -34.29 20.02 -19.01
CA TYR A 199 -34.74 19.98 -17.62
C TYR A 199 -35.57 21.24 -17.37
N VAL A 200 -36.66 21.12 -16.64
CA VAL A 200 -37.46 22.27 -16.24
C VAL A 200 -37.56 22.27 -14.73
N ASN A 201 -37.29 23.42 -14.12
CA ASN A 201 -37.34 23.58 -12.67
C ASN A 201 -38.77 23.91 -12.18
N ASN A 202 -38.94 24.03 -10.86
CA ASN A 202 -40.23 24.39 -10.26
C ASN A 202 -40.72 25.79 -10.66
N ALA A 203 -39.83 26.70 -11.03
CA ALA A 203 -40.17 28.03 -11.56
C ALA A 203 -40.58 28.00 -13.05
N LYS A 204 -40.60 26.80 -13.66
CA LYS A 204 -40.91 26.55 -15.08
C LYS A 204 -39.89 27.18 -16.05
N ASP A 205 -38.68 27.44 -15.58
CA ASP A 205 -37.54 27.77 -16.43
C ASP A 205 -37.03 26.51 -17.14
N ILE A 206 -36.75 26.62 -18.44
CA ILE A 206 -36.36 25.51 -19.30
C ILE A 206 -34.86 25.56 -19.54
N TYR A 207 -34.14 24.55 -19.06
CA TYR A 207 -32.72 24.33 -19.31
C TYR A 207 -32.57 23.34 -20.45
N ILE A 208 -31.78 23.69 -21.46
CA ILE A 208 -31.68 22.96 -22.73
C ILE A 208 -30.22 22.64 -23.00
N SER A 209 -29.93 21.38 -23.32
CA SER A 209 -28.62 20.99 -23.83
C SER A 209 -28.49 21.36 -25.31
N ASP A 210 -27.80 22.45 -25.58
CA ASP A 210 -27.57 23.01 -26.91
C ASP A 210 -26.27 22.41 -27.48
N VAL A 211 -26.36 21.13 -27.86
CA VAL A 211 -25.23 20.19 -28.00
C VAL A 211 -24.14 20.69 -28.94
N ASN A 212 -24.53 21.16 -30.13
CA ASN A 212 -23.56 21.58 -31.14
C ASN A 212 -22.98 22.97 -30.85
N ASN A 213 -23.64 23.76 -30.01
CA ASN A 213 -23.10 25.01 -29.48
C ASN A 213 -22.31 24.82 -28.18
N HIS A 214 -22.21 23.59 -27.66
CA HIS A 214 -21.42 23.22 -26.47
C HIS A 214 -21.77 24.04 -25.22
N ARG A 215 -23.07 24.24 -25.00
CA ARG A 215 -23.56 25.05 -23.89
C ARG A 215 -24.87 24.50 -23.33
N ILE A 216 -25.21 24.97 -22.14
CA ILE A 216 -26.56 24.86 -21.59
C ILE A 216 -27.23 26.23 -21.65
N GLN A 217 -28.43 26.28 -22.24
CA GLN A 217 -29.25 27.50 -22.27
C GLN A 217 -30.44 27.39 -21.32
N LYS A 218 -30.69 28.44 -20.54
CA LYS A 218 -31.92 28.65 -19.76
C LYS A 218 -32.85 29.60 -20.49
N TRP A 219 -34.12 29.24 -20.59
CA TRP A 219 -35.20 30.05 -21.14
C TRP A 219 -36.29 30.18 -20.09
N THR A 220 -36.56 31.40 -19.66
CA THR A 220 -37.67 31.69 -18.74
C THR A 220 -38.99 31.73 -19.50
N GLN A 221 -40.11 31.67 -18.80
CA GLN A 221 -41.42 31.70 -19.43
C GLN A 221 -41.60 32.97 -20.28
N ASN A 222 -42.04 32.79 -21.53
CA ASN A 222 -42.22 33.85 -22.54
C ASN A 222 -40.92 34.58 -22.96
N ALA A 223 -39.74 34.07 -22.63
CA ALA A 223 -38.49 34.64 -23.11
C ALA A 223 -38.37 34.52 -24.64
N THR A 224 -37.86 35.58 -25.28
CA THR A 224 -37.55 35.58 -26.72
C THR A 224 -36.11 35.16 -27.02
N HIS A 225 -35.28 35.06 -25.98
CA HIS A 225 -33.90 34.59 -26.06
C HIS A 225 -33.53 33.82 -24.79
N GLY A 226 -32.60 32.89 -24.91
CA GLY A 226 -32.01 32.18 -23.79
C GLY A 226 -30.84 32.92 -23.14
N ILE A 227 -30.44 32.40 -21.99
CA ILE A 227 -29.27 32.82 -21.23
C ILE A 227 -28.34 31.61 -21.12
N THR A 228 -27.06 31.79 -21.45
CA THR A 228 -26.08 30.70 -21.34
C THR A 228 -25.66 30.53 -19.89
N ILE A 229 -26.02 29.40 -19.27
CA ILE A 229 -25.76 29.12 -17.85
C ILE A 229 -24.47 28.31 -17.65
N ALA A 230 -24.10 27.48 -18.63
CA ALA A 230 -22.85 26.72 -18.61
C ALA A 230 -22.24 26.62 -20.01
N GLY A 231 -20.91 26.55 -20.10
CA GLY A 231 -20.18 26.50 -21.38
C GLY A 231 -20.07 27.86 -22.08
N GLN A 232 -19.91 28.95 -21.32
CA GLN A 232 -19.88 30.33 -21.84
C GLN A 232 -18.77 30.54 -22.88
N THR A 233 -17.65 29.83 -22.74
CA THR A 233 -16.51 29.89 -23.67
C THR A 233 -16.83 29.28 -25.03
N ARG A 234 -17.80 28.35 -25.09
CA ARG A 234 -18.13 27.50 -26.25
C ARG A 234 -16.93 26.73 -26.83
N LYS A 235 -15.83 26.65 -26.07
CA LYS A 235 -14.61 25.94 -26.49
C LYS A 235 -14.78 24.45 -26.26
N LYS A 236 -14.19 23.66 -27.16
CA LYS A 236 -14.11 22.19 -27.06
C LYS A 236 -12.84 21.80 -26.31
N ASP A 237 -12.71 22.27 -25.07
CA ASP A 237 -11.57 21.97 -24.21
C ASP A 237 -12.01 21.30 -22.90
N GLN A 238 -11.03 20.80 -22.16
CA GLN A 238 -11.22 20.01 -20.94
C GLN A 238 -11.34 20.90 -19.69
N SER A 239 -11.33 22.23 -19.83
CA SER A 239 -11.43 23.13 -18.67
C SER A 239 -12.81 23.06 -18.03
N ASN A 240 -12.88 23.40 -16.74
CA ASN A 240 -14.13 23.35 -15.97
C ASN A 240 -15.16 24.41 -16.41
N GLY A 241 -14.73 25.45 -17.13
CA GLY A 241 -15.60 26.48 -17.68
C GLY A 241 -16.19 26.16 -19.07
N SER A 242 -15.68 25.10 -19.71
CA SER A 242 -16.08 24.67 -21.05
C SER A 242 -16.86 23.37 -20.99
N LEU A 243 -17.72 23.15 -21.98
CA LEU A 243 -18.40 21.89 -22.20
C LEU A 243 -18.03 21.38 -23.59
N TYR A 244 -18.12 20.07 -23.82
CA TYR A 244 -17.98 19.50 -25.13
C TYR A 244 -19.09 18.48 -25.41
N ARG A 245 -20.07 18.95 -26.21
CA ARG A 245 -21.31 18.23 -26.52
C ARG A 245 -21.98 17.73 -25.23
N PRO A 246 -22.54 18.62 -24.41
CA PRO A 246 -23.31 18.20 -23.24
C PRO A 246 -24.60 17.53 -23.72
N TYR A 247 -24.85 16.27 -23.37
CA TYR A 247 -25.99 15.50 -23.90
C TYR A 247 -27.21 15.56 -23.00
N ASP A 248 -27.04 15.33 -21.70
CA ASP A 248 -28.13 15.31 -20.74
C ASP A 248 -27.97 16.36 -19.66
N ILE A 249 -29.11 16.76 -19.11
CA ILE A 249 -29.21 17.71 -18.01
C ILE A 249 -30.35 17.28 -17.08
N ILE A 250 -30.06 17.25 -15.79
CA ILE A 250 -31.03 17.11 -14.71
C ILE A 250 -30.73 18.16 -13.64
N GLY A 251 -31.68 18.50 -12.79
CA GLY A 251 -31.46 19.42 -11.68
C GLY A 251 -31.95 18.87 -10.36
N ASP A 252 -31.52 19.50 -9.28
CA ASP A 252 -31.99 19.21 -7.93
C ASP A 252 -32.80 20.39 -7.34
N ASN A 253 -33.40 20.13 -6.17
CA ASN A 253 -34.18 21.13 -5.44
C ASN A 253 -33.31 22.26 -4.84
N ASN A 254 -31.99 22.12 -4.83
CA ASN A 254 -31.05 23.14 -4.36
C ASN A 254 -30.62 24.11 -5.47
N GLY A 255 -31.14 23.92 -6.70
CA GLY A 255 -30.84 24.77 -7.84
C GLY A 255 -29.54 24.44 -8.55
N PHE A 256 -28.92 23.29 -8.28
CA PHE A 256 -27.82 22.79 -9.09
C PHE A 256 -28.36 22.07 -10.33
N ILE A 257 -27.61 22.18 -11.43
CA ILE A 257 -27.80 21.36 -12.62
C ILE A 257 -26.61 20.40 -12.76
N TYR A 258 -26.91 19.20 -13.22
CA TYR A 258 -25.98 18.09 -13.43
C TYR A 258 -25.96 17.79 -14.92
N ILE A 259 -24.78 17.84 -15.52
CA ILE A 259 -24.58 17.84 -16.96
C ILE A 259 -23.74 16.63 -17.34
N ALA A 260 -24.25 15.82 -18.28
CA ALA A 260 -23.46 14.78 -18.92
C ALA A 260 -22.60 15.42 -20.04
N ASP A 261 -21.36 15.76 -19.71
CA ASP A 261 -20.39 16.37 -20.62
C ASP A 261 -19.72 15.28 -21.49
N MET A 262 -20.51 14.75 -22.42
CA MET A 262 -20.30 13.47 -23.10
C MET A 262 -18.89 13.32 -23.69
N ASN A 263 -18.44 14.28 -24.50
CA ASN A 263 -17.16 14.15 -25.19
C ASN A 263 -15.95 14.52 -24.32
N ASN A 264 -16.20 15.07 -23.12
CA ASN A 264 -15.16 15.24 -22.11
C ASN A 264 -15.16 14.08 -21.09
N HIS A 265 -15.98 13.05 -21.28
CA HIS A 265 -16.00 11.82 -20.46
C HIS A 265 -16.27 12.06 -18.96
N ARG A 266 -17.11 13.05 -18.65
CA ARG A 266 -17.34 13.48 -17.26
C ARG A 266 -18.78 13.91 -17.00
N ILE A 267 -19.15 13.94 -15.72
CA ILE A 267 -20.37 14.58 -15.22
C ILE A 267 -20.00 15.84 -14.45
N ILE A 268 -20.66 16.95 -14.75
CA ILE A 268 -20.40 18.25 -14.11
C ILE A 268 -21.61 18.69 -13.30
N ARG A 269 -21.38 19.16 -12.07
CA ARG A 269 -22.34 19.96 -11.28
C ARG A 269 -22.09 21.44 -11.53
N TRP A 270 -23.15 22.20 -11.76
CA TRP A 270 -23.06 23.62 -12.06
C TRP A 270 -24.15 24.38 -11.33
N LYS A 271 -23.82 25.54 -10.76
CA LYS A 271 -24.81 26.46 -10.18
C LYS A 271 -24.98 27.70 -11.04
N GLU A 272 -26.22 28.17 -11.17
CA GLU A 272 -26.49 29.42 -11.90
C GLU A 272 -25.68 30.58 -11.32
N GLY A 273 -25.03 31.34 -12.21
CA GLY A 273 -24.11 32.44 -11.87
C GLY A 273 -22.62 32.04 -11.80
N GLU A 274 -22.30 30.75 -11.77
CA GLU A 274 -20.92 30.28 -11.80
C GLU A 274 -20.34 30.29 -13.22
N THR A 275 -19.03 30.50 -13.31
CA THR A 275 -18.27 30.51 -14.57
C THR A 275 -17.52 29.20 -14.83
N GLN A 276 -17.48 28.32 -13.83
CA GLN A 276 -16.86 27.00 -13.88
C GLN A 276 -17.76 26.01 -13.15
N GLY A 277 -17.86 24.81 -13.69
CA GLY A 277 -18.54 23.70 -13.03
C GLY A 277 -17.59 22.84 -12.21
N GLU A 278 -18.15 22.09 -11.29
CA GLU A 278 -17.45 21.10 -10.49
C GLU A 278 -17.56 19.73 -11.16
N ILE A 279 -16.43 19.09 -11.42
CA ILE A 279 -16.41 17.73 -11.96
C ILE A 279 -16.85 16.79 -10.84
N LEU A 280 -18.00 16.13 -11.03
CA LEU A 280 -18.51 15.17 -10.07
C LEU A 280 -17.96 13.76 -10.30
N CYS A 281 -17.99 13.29 -11.54
CA CYS A 281 -17.67 11.92 -11.95
C CYS A 281 -16.84 11.95 -13.24
N GLY A 282 -15.95 10.97 -13.45
CA GLY A 282 -15.12 10.84 -14.65
C GLY A 282 -13.85 11.69 -14.62
N ILE A 283 -12.91 11.40 -15.54
CA ILE A 283 -11.66 12.16 -15.70
C ILE A 283 -11.76 12.97 -17.00
N SER A 284 -11.54 14.27 -16.89
CA SER A 284 -11.76 15.19 -18.00
C SER A 284 -10.84 14.87 -19.18
N GLY A 285 -11.44 14.47 -20.31
CA GLY A 285 -10.70 14.14 -21.52
C GLY A 285 -10.09 12.75 -21.57
N GLU A 286 -10.30 11.92 -20.54
CA GLU A 286 -9.79 10.55 -20.47
C GLU A 286 -10.95 9.55 -20.42
N SER A 287 -11.21 8.88 -21.55
CA SER A 287 -12.14 7.75 -21.59
C SER A 287 -11.53 6.52 -20.92
N GLY A 288 -12.33 5.73 -20.22
CA GLY A 288 -11.89 4.43 -19.69
C GLY A 288 -13.03 3.63 -19.10
N ASN A 289 -12.77 2.36 -18.76
CA ASN A 289 -13.78 1.41 -18.28
C ASN A 289 -13.65 1.07 -16.79
N SER A 290 -12.69 1.67 -16.07
CA SER A 290 -12.57 1.49 -14.63
C SER A 290 -13.77 2.10 -13.89
N THR A 291 -13.95 1.78 -12.62
CA THR A 291 -15.08 2.25 -11.77
C THR A 291 -15.21 3.77 -11.71
N TYR A 292 -14.15 4.52 -11.99
CA TYR A 292 -14.13 5.98 -11.90
C TYR A 292 -14.00 6.68 -13.24
N HIS A 293 -13.78 5.92 -14.32
CA HIS A 293 -13.79 6.47 -15.67
C HIS A 293 -15.19 6.36 -16.26
N LEU A 294 -15.50 7.29 -17.14
CA LEU A 294 -16.65 7.21 -18.00
C LEU A 294 -16.14 7.18 -19.43
N ASP A 295 -16.93 6.58 -20.32
CA ASP A 295 -16.77 6.70 -21.74
C ASP A 295 -18.10 7.16 -22.34
N ARG A 296 -18.08 8.39 -22.85
CA ARG A 296 -19.20 9.07 -23.51
C ARG A 296 -20.54 8.95 -22.75
N PRO A 297 -20.64 9.44 -21.50
CA PRO A 297 -21.88 9.38 -20.73
C PRO A 297 -22.99 10.17 -21.44
N LYS A 298 -24.19 9.57 -21.59
CA LYS A 298 -25.29 10.18 -22.37
C LYS A 298 -26.55 10.51 -21.58
N SER A 299 -26.77 9.89 -20.41
CA SER A 299 -28.01 10.10 -19.67
C SER A 299 -27.82 10.00 -18.16
N LEU A 300 -28.59 10.79 -17.42
CA LEU A 300 -28.53 10.92 -15.96
C LEU A 300 -29.92 10.74 -15.35
N ALA A 301 -29.98 10.12 -14.17
CA ALA A 301 -31.19 10.04 -13.35
C ALA A 301 -30.85 10.01 -11.86
N PHE A 302 -31.66 10.66 -11.02
CA PHE A 302 -31.59 10.51 -9.57
C PHE A 302 -32.59 9.46 -9.09
N ASP A 303 -32.21 8.68 -8.07
CA ASP A 303 -33.19 7.98 -7.24
C ASP A 303 -33.70 8.88 -6.11
N VAL A 304 -34.71 8.40 -5.37
CA VAL A 304 -35.32 9.14 -4.26
C VAL A 304 -34.39 9.35 -3.06
N GLU A 305 -33.29 8.60 -2.99
CA GLU A 305 -32.25 8.75 -1.97
C GLU A 305 -31.19 9.77 -2.39
N GLY A 306 -31.26 10.31 -3.61
CA GLY A 306 -30.30 11.27 -4.15
C GLY A 306 -29.06 10.64 -4.78
N ASN A 307 -29.05 9.32 -5.02
CA ASN A 307 -27.99 8.67 -5.79
C ASN A 307 -28.17 8.96 -7.29
N LEU A 308 -27.06 9.24 -7.96
CA LEU A 308 -26.99 9.51 -9.39
C LEU A 308 -26.69 8.24 -10.18
N TYR A 309 -27.52 7.95 -11.18
CA TYR A 309 -27.29 6.89 -12.16
C TYR A 309 -26.84 7.49 -13.48
N VAL A 310 -25.79 6.92 -14.05
CA VAL A 310 -25.16 7.39 -15.27
C VAL A 310 -25.19 6.29 -16.33
N ALA A 311 -25.74 6.62 -17.51
CA ALA A 311 -25.63 5.81 -18.71
C ALA A 311 -24.24 6.02 -19.33
N ASP A 312 -23.32 5.11 -19.04
CA ASP A 312 -21.94 5.11 -19.49
C ASP A 312 -21.82 4.35 -20.82
N VAL A 313 -22.27 5.01 -21.89
CA VAL A 313 -22.64 4.36 -23.15
C VAL A 313 -21.45 3.77 -23.89
N GLY A 314 -20.29 4.43 -23.88
CA GLY A 314 -19.08 3.89 -24.50
C GLY A 314 -18.61 2.59 -23.85
N ASN A 315 -18.92 2.41 -22.56
CA ASN A 315 -18.64 1.19 -21.81
C ASN A 315 -19.82 0.20 -21.74
N SER A 316 -20.94 0.49 -22.41
CA SER A 316 -22.15 -0.36 -22.41
C SER A 316 -22.65 -0.73 -21.00
N ARG A 317 -22.61 0.22 -20.06
CA ARG A 317 -23.00 -0.02 -18.65
C ARG A 317 -23.82 1.12 -18.04
N VAL A 318 -24.42 0.82 -16.88
CA VAL A 318 -25.03 1.79 -15.97
C VAL A 318 -24.25 1.80 -14.66
N GLN A 319 -23.90 2.99 -14.17
CA GLN A 319 -23.20 3.17 -12.89
C GLN A 319 -24.05 3.97 -11.92
N LYS A 320 -24.10 3.53 -10.65
CA LYS A 320 -24.74 4.23 -9.53
C LYS A 320 -23.67 4.94 -8.69
N PHE A 321 -23.86 6.22 -8.42
CA PHE A 321 -23.00 7.06 -7.60
C PHE A 321 -23.79 7.68 -6.46
N THR A 322 -23.26 7.64 -5.25
CA THR A 322 -23.76 8.47 -4.15
C THR A 322 -23.16 9.86 -4.27
N ILE A 323 -23.99 10.90 -4.21
CA ILE A 323 -23.54 12.29 -4.33
C ILE A 323 -23.45 12.91 -2.93
N ASN A 324 -22.25 13.37 -2.58
CA ASN A 324 -22.01 14.15 -1.36
C ASN A 324 -21.64 15.60 -1.75
N ASN A 325 -21.46 16.48 -0.77
CA ASN A 325 -21.07 17.87 -1.02
C ASN A 325 -19.72 18.05 -1.75
N THR A 326 -18.90 17.00 -1.88
CA THR A 326 -17.55 17.00 -2.47
C THR A 326 -17.41 16.21 -3.77
N GLY A 327 -18.50 15.79 -4.42
CA GLY A 327 -18.47 15.09 -5.71
C GLY A 327 -19.13 13.71 -5.70
N CYS A 328 -18.97 12.95 -6.80
CA CYS A 328 -19.26 11.52 -6.81
C CYS A 328 -18.19 10.82 -5.95
N LEU A 329 -18.45 10.68 -4.65
CA LEU A 329 -17.61 9.91 -3.75
C LEU A 329 -18.44 8.74 -3.20
N LEU A 330 -17.88 7.54 -3.35
CA LEU A 330 -17.87 6.64 -2.20
C LEU A 330 -17.00 7.35 -1.16
N SER A 331 -17.52 7.71 0.01
CA SER A 331 -16.95 8.73 0.92
C SER A 331 -15.43 8.59 1.15
N GLU A 332 -14.64 9.67 1.20
CA GLU A 332 -13.16 9.64 1.21
C GLU A 332 -12.54 8.84 2.39
N THR A 333 -13.23 8.77 3.53
CA THR A 333 -12.88 7.96 4.70
C THR A 333 -13.33 6.49 4.60
N GLU A 334 -14.30 6.18 3.75
CA GLU A 334 -14.62 4.83 3.31
C GLU A 334 -13.84 4.42 2.05
N MET A 335 -13.36 5.35 1.22
CA MET A 335 -12.62 5.12 -0.04
C MET A 335 -11.25 4.48 0.19
N LEU A 336 -10.54 4.90 1.24
CA LEU A 336 -9.33 4.21 1.71
C LEU A 336 -9.65 2.91 2.46
N LYS A 337 -10.89 2.67 2.89
CA LYS A 337 -11.31 1.39 3.47
C LYS A 337 -11.81 0.42 2.41
N ASP A 338 -12.43 0.90 1.33
CA ASP A 338 -13.11 0.12 0.28
C ASP A 338 -12.21 -0.22 -0.90
N ARG A 339 -11.37 0.71 -1.36
CA ARG A 339 -10.33 0.36 -2.34
C ARG A 339 -9.35 -0.64 -1.72
N TRP A 340 -9.01 -0.42 -0.45
CA TRP A 340 -8.17 -1.31 0.32
C TRP A 340 -8.92 -2.59 0.72
N SER A 341 -10.25 -2.56 0.98
CA SER A 341 -11.04 -3.78 1.26
C SER A 341 -11.15 -4.64 0.00
N PHE A 342 -11.33 -4.03 -1.17
CA PHE A 342 -11.34 -4.74 -2.45
C PHE A 342 -9.98 -5.38 -2.75
N ILE A 343 -8.89 -4.62 -2.62
CA ILE A 343 -7.54 -5.18 -2.74
C ILE A 343 -7.34 -6.29 -1.70
N ARG A 344 -7.72 -6.06 -0.42
CA ARG A 344 -7.69 -7.09 0.63
C ARG A 344 -8.50 -8.33 0.25
N GLN A 345 -9.70 -8.19 -0.29
CA GLN A 345 -10.57 -9.30 -0.67
C GLN A 345 -9.97 -10.13 -1.81
N GLN A 346 -9.45 -9.47 -2.86
CA GLN A 346 -8.74 -10.12 -3.97
C GLN A 346 -7.49 -10.86 -3.49
N LEU A 347 -6.71 -10.26 -2.58
CA LEU A 347 -5.50 -10.86 -2.05
C LEU A 347 -5.77 -11.95 -1.00
N HIS A 348 -6.81 -11.82 -0.17
CA HIS A 348 -7.20 -12.82 0.82
C HIS A 348 -7.70 -14.11 0.17
N ALA A 349 -8.45 -14.01 -0.94
CA ALA A 349 -8.83 -15.18 -1.74
C ALA A 349 -7.59 -15.93 -2.28
N SER A 350 -6.54 -15.20 -2.63
CA SER A 350 -5.29 -15.73 -3.19
C SER A 350 -4.35 -16.32 -2.13
N LYS A 351 -4.42 -15.86 -0.88
CA LYS A 351 -3.54 -16.32 0.23
C LYS A 351 -3.84 -17.74 0.71
N VAL A 352 -5.00 -18.30 0.36
CA VAL A 352 -5.45 -19.64 0.78
C VAL A 352 -4.70 -20.77 0.05
N GLN A 353 -3.94 -20.49 -1.02
CA GLN A 353 -3.32 -21.50 -1.90
C GLN A 353 -1.80 -21.70 -1.77
N LEU A 354 -1.16 -21.28 -0.67
CA LEU A 354 0.29 -21.47 -0.46
C LEU A 354 0.67 -22.84 0.17
N GLN A 355 -0.23 -23.81 0.18
CA GLN A 355 0.10 -25.16 0.62
C GLN A 355 0.57 -25.99 -0.57
N ASN A 356 1.88 -26.30 -0.60
CA ASN A 356 2.57 -27.26 -1.49
C ASN A 356 3.27 -26.70 -2.76
N SER A 357 3.53 -25.40 -2.87
CA SER A 357 4.35 -24.84 -3.96
C SER A 357 5.85 -24.78 -3.62
N VAL A 358 6.70 -24.97 -4.64
CA VAL A 358 8.13 -24.64 -4.56
C VAL A 358 8.25 -23.11 -4.34
N PRO A 359 9.08 -22.64 -3.38
CA PRO A 359 9.12 -21.22 -3.01
C PRO A 359 9.75 -20.29 -4.06
N LEU A 360 10.15 -20.81 -5.21
CA LEU A 360 10.72 -20.06 -6.31
C LEU A 360 9.71 -19.04 -6.85
N GLY A 361 10.12 -17.78 -7.05
CA GLY A 361 9.27 -16.69 -7.53
C GLY A 361 8.22 -16.18 -6.55
N LEU A 362 8.19 -16.72 -5.31
CA LEU A 362 7.38 -16.17 -4.24
C LEU A 362 7.99 -14.89 -3.68
N GLY A 363 7.12 -14.00 -3.20
CA GLY A 363 7.53 -12.90 -2.34
C GLY A 363 8.13 -13.41 -1.03
N TYR A 364 9.05 -12.65 -0.44
CA TYR A 364 9.70 -12.98 0.82
C TYR A 364 9.94 -11.72 1.66
N ASN A 365 9.62 -11.80 2.94
CA ASN A 365 9.92 -10.78 3.93
C ASN A 365 11.02 -11.29 4.90
N PRO A 366 12.28 -10.89 4.67
CA PRO A 366 13.39 -11.29 5.52
C PRO A 366 13.27 -10.88 6.99
N LEU A 367 12.43 -9.92 7.38
CA LEU A 367 12.24 -9.60 8.81
C LEU A 367 11.35 -10.61 9.55
N LYS A 368 10.49 -11.33 8.80
CA LYS A 368 9.52 -12.29 9.34
C LYS A 368 9.93 -13.75 9.17
N GLY A 369 10.63 -14.08 8.08
CA GLY A 369 11.06 -15.44 7.79
C GLY A 369 12.15 -15.95 8.73
N SER A 370 12.41 -17.26 8.71
CA SER A 370 13.57 -17.85 9.40
C SER A 370 14.31 -18.78 8.44
N PRO A 371 15.56 -18.46 8.07
CA PRO A 371 16.32 -19.30 7.14
C PRO A 371 16.92 -20.54 7.81
N ILE A 372 16.81 -20.68 9.13
CA ILE A 372 17.42 -21.79 9.89
C ILE A 372 16.39 -22.71 10.52
N CYS A 373 15.09 -22.54 10.21
CA CYS A 373 14.05 -23.45 10.63
C CYS A 373 13.52 -24.29 9.45
N TYR A 374 13.58 -25.61 9.61
CA TYR A 374 13.23 -26.59 8.57
C TYR A 374 11.89 -27.28 8.81
N THR A 375 11.05 -26.76 9.72
CA THR A 375 9.69 -27.25 9.91
C THR A 375 8.73 -26.60 8.91
N ASP A 376 7.66 -27.33 8.52
CA ASP A 376 6.63 -26.82 7.60
C ASP A 376 5.95 -25.54 8.09
N PHE A 377 5.89 -25.35 9.42
CA PHE A 377 5.30 -24.17 10.05
C PHE A 377 6.21 -22.94 9.91
N CYS A 378 7.50 -23.09 10.22
CA CYS A 378 8.45 -21.97 10.21
C CYS A 378 8.78 -21.45 8.81
N GLN A 379 8.96 -22.36 7.84
CA GLN A 379 9.39 -21.96 6.49
C GLN A 379 8.39 -20.95 5.90
N ARG A 380 7.12 -21.03 6.29
CA ARG A 380 6.03 -20.20 5.76
C ARG A 380 5.94 -18.78 6.33
N GLU A 381 6.53 -18.46 7.48
CA GLU A 381 6.34 -17.13 8.12
C GLU A 381 6.92 -15.97 7.31
N GLY A 382 7.96 -16.24 6.49
CA GLY A 382 8.58 -15.25 5.62
C GLY A 382 8.05 -15.22 4.19
N PHE A 383 7.47 -16.31 3.70
CA PHE A 383 6.96 -16.39 2.33
C PHE A 383 5.65 -15.63 2.20
N ALA A 384 5.50 -14.99 1.06
CA ALA A 384 4.40 -14.11 0.74
C ALA A 384 3.79 -14.55 -0.61
N LEU A 385 2.82 -13.79 -1.12
CA LEU A 385 2.16 -14.11 -2.38
C LEU A 385 3.16 -14.17 -3.56
N PRO A 386 2.86 -14.94 -4.62
CA PRO A 386 3.70 -15.03 -5.80
C PRO A 386 3.91 -13.68 -6.49
N ILE A 387 5.16 -13.37 -6.85
CA ILE A 387 5.50 -12.21 -7.69
C ILE A 387 5.37 -12.55 -9.17
N PHE A 388 5.68 -13.78 -9.55
CA PHE A 388 5.61 -14.26 -10.92
C PHE A 388 4.48 -15.28 -11.10
N LYS A 389 3.93 -15.36 -12.31
CA LYS A 389 3.05 -16.46 -12.72
C LYS A 389 3.87 -17.71 -12.93
N LEU A 390 3.89 -18.57 -11.91
CA LEU A 390 4.46 -19.90 -11.99
C LEU A 390 3.32 -20.91 -11.90
N LYS A 391 3.13 -21.73 -12.94
CA LYS A 391 2.27 -22.90 -12.82
C LYS A 391 3.02 -23.92 -11.99
N TYR A 392 2.39 -24.40 -10.92
CA TYR A 392 2.97 -25.32 -9.94
C TYR A 392 3.92 -26.35 -10.57
N PHE A 393 5.22 -26.15 -10.38
CA PHE A 393 6.24 -27.07 -10.85
C PHE A 393 6.64 -28.01 -9.72
N ILE A 394 6.18 -29.26 -9.80
CA ILE A 394 6.75 -30.36 -9.01
C ILE A 394 7.63 -31.12 -10.00
N PRO A 395 8.96 -31.21 -9.80
CA PRO A 395 9.79 -32.10 -10.60
C PRO A 395 9.16 -33.50 -10.57
N SER A 396 8.95 -34.12 -11.73
CA SER A 396 8.40 -35.47 -11.82
C SER A 396 9.22 -36.42 -10.95
N LYS A 397 8.54 -37.19 -10.08
CA LYS A 397 9.16 -38.17 -9.17
C LYS A 397 10.21 -39.01 -9.90
N GLY A 398 11.43 -39.07 -9.36
CA GLY A 398 12.37 -40.15 -9.64
C GLY A 398 13.54 -39.89 -10.60
N THR A 399 13.58 -38.82 -11.40
CA THR A 399 14.79 -38.50 -12.20
C THR A 399 14.93 -37.00 -12.42
N CYS A 400 15.85 -36.36 -11.70
CA CYS A 400 16.28 -35.01 -12.05
C CYS A 400 17.20 -35.09 -13.28
N THR A 401 16.72 -34.62 -14.43
CA THR A 401 17.51 -34.48 -15.67
C THR A 401 17.76 -33.00 -15.93
N ASN A 402 19.03 -32.60 -16.11
CA ASN A 402 19.43 -31.23 -16.42
C ASN A 402 18.76 -30.73 -17.71
N HIS A 403 17.71 -29.92 -17.59
CA HIS A 403 17.03 -29.31 -18.73
C HIS A 403 16.54 -27.90 -18.39
N SER A 404 16.51 -27.02 -19.39
CA SER A 404 15.68 -25.82 -19.35
C SER A 404 14.26 -26.24 -19.68
N THR A 405 13.30 -26.01 -18.78
CA THR A 405 11.89 -26.33 -19.06
C THR A 405 11.25 -25.25 -19.95
N SER A 406 10.05 -25.53 -20.47
CA SER A 406 9.28 -24.60 -21.31
C SER A 406 8.85 -23.30 -20.60
N GLU A 407 9.03 -23.20 -19.28
CA GLU A 407 8.58 -22.06 -18.47
C GLU A 407 9.73 -21.14 -18.01
N ASN A 408 10.91 -21.16 -18.63
CA ASN A 408 12.07 -20.31 -18.28
C ASN A 408 12.66 -20.56 -16.87
N VAL A 409 12.35 -21.69 -16.23
CA VAL A 409 13.02 -22.17 -15.02
C VAL A 409 14.23 -23.01 -15.42
N LYS A 410 15.40 -22.70 -14.86
CA LYS A 410 16.61 -23.51 -15.01
C LYS A 410 16.67 -24.54 -13.89
N ILE A 411 16.85 -25.81 -14.24
CA ILE A 411 17.00 -26.92 -13.30
C ILE A 411 18.42 -27.47 -13.40
N ASP A 412 19.17 -27.35 -12.30
CA ASP A 412 20.49 -27.94 -12.15
C ASP A 412 20.41 -29.08 -11.13
N CYS A 413 20.53 -30.31 -11.61
CA CYS A 413 20.56 -31.54 -10.81
C CYS A 413 21.96 -31.74 -10.25
N ILE A 414 22.05 -31.79 -8.91
CA ILE A 414 23.32 -31.83 -8.19
C ILE A 414 23.44 -33.20 -7.53
N THR A 415 24.46 -33.96 -7.91
CA THR A 415 24.86 -35.18 -7.20
C THR A 415 25.92 -34.83 -6.17
N SER A 416 25.52 -34.41 -4.97
CA SER A 416 26.50 -34.15 -3.90
C SER A 416 27.05 -35.47 -3.35
N GLN A 417 28.31 -35.79 -3.66
CA GLN A 417 29.05 -36.90 -3.04
C GLN A 417 29.92 -36.44 -1.85
N ASN A 418 30.26 -35.14 -1.76
CA ASN A 418 31.05 -34.60 -0.67
C ASN A 418 30.15 -34.18 0.49
N VAL A 419 30.14 -35.03 1.50
CA VAL A 419 29.35 -34.89 2.71
C VAL A 419 30.27 -34.38 3.82
N ASN A 420 30.07 -33.15 4.27
CA ASN A 420 30.80 -32.60 5.41
C ASN A 420 29.84 -32.34 6.57
N ILE A 421 30.11 -32.98 7.72
CA ILE A 421 29.43 -32.68 8.99
C ILE A 421 30.08 -31.43 9.58
N GLU A 422 29.35 -30.33 9.59
CA GLU A 422 29.77 -29.08 10.21
C GLU A 422 29.04 -28.86 11.53
N THR A 423 29.79 -28.42 12.55
CA THR A 423 29.22 -27.97 13.83
C THR A 423 29.54 -26.50 14.02
N GLN A 424 28.51 -25.72 14.30
CA GLN A 424 28.59 -24.28 14.54
C GLN A 424 28.24 -23.98 15.99
N ILE A 425 29.00 -23.05 16.57
CA ILE A 425 28.81 -22.57 17.94
C ILE A 425 28.13 -21.21 17.83
N ILE A 426 26.98 -21.06 18.48
CA ILE A 426 26.20 -19.83 18.50
C ILE A 426 26.13 -19.35 19.95
N ASN A 427 26.96 -18.36 20.27
CA ASN A 427 27.09 -17.80 21.62
C ASN A 427 26.77 -16.30 21.64
N THR A 428 26.74 -15.68 20.48
CA THR A 428 26.44 -14.25 20.34
C THR A 428 25.46 -14.03 19.20
N LEU A 429 24.84 -12.85 19.18
CA LEU A 429 24.00 -12.42 18.07
C LEU A 429 24.77 -12.34 16.75
N ARG A 430 26.10 -12.10 16.81
CA ARG A 430 26.97 -12.13 15.62
C ARG A 430 27.10 -13.54 15.06
N ASP A 431 27.33 -14.53 15.92
CA ASP A 431 27.43 -15.93 15.49
C ASP A 431 26.12 -16.43 14.89
N LEU A 432 24.99 -16.02 15.49
CA LEU A 432 23.66 -16.32 14.96
C LEU A 432 23.47 -15.73 13.56
N LYS A 433 23.86 -14.47 13.36
CA LYS A 433 23.84 -13.82 12.04
C LYS A 433 24.71 -14.56 11.02
N GLU A 434 25.93 -14.94 11.38
CA GLU A 434 26.84 -15.69 10.51
C GLU A 434 26.29 -17.08 10.17
N HIS A 435 25.63 -17.75 11.11
CA HIS A 435 24.94 -19.01 10.87
C HIS A 435 23.83 -18.86 9.83
N MET A 436 22.99 -17.83 9.96
CA MET A 436 21.88 -17.55 9.03
C MET A 436 22.35 -17.18 7.63
N LEU A 437 23.49 -16.48 7.53
CA LEU A 437 24.15 -16.13 6.26
C LEU A 437 24.59 -17.33 5.42
N LYS A 438 24.74 -18.52 6.02
CA LYS A 438 25.13 -19.73 5.27
C LYS A 438 23.98 -20.37 4.49
N THR A 439 22.74 -20.07 4.89
CA THR A 439 21.52 -20.61 4.28
C THR A 439 20.93 -19.67 3.22
N VAL A 440 21.23 -18.37 3.30
CA VAL A 440 20.72 -17.35 2.37
C VAL A 440 21.86 -16.77 1.55
N ASP A 441 21.75 -16.81 0.23
CA ASP A 441 22.64 -16.04 -0.66
C ASP A 441 21.96 -14.76 -1.15
N PHE A 442 22.72 -13.70 -1.30
CA PHE A 442 22.20 -12.40 -1.72
C PHE A 442 22.60 -12.12 -3.17
N SER A 443 21.67 -11.51 -3.93
CA SER A 443 22.04 -10.87 -5.19
C SER A 443 23.13 -9.80 -4.95
N THR A 444 23.97 -9.57 -5.96
CA THR A 444 25.09 -8.63 -5.88
C THR A 444 24.67 -7.23 -5.47
N ASP A 445 23.47 -6.79 -5.84
CA ASP A 445 22.96 -5.46 -5.52
C ASP A 445 22.42 -5.37 -4.08
N PHE A 446 21.86 -6.44 -3.55
CA PHE A 446 21.49 -6.52 -2.13
C PHE A 446 22.75 -6.52 -1.23
N LYS A 447 23.84 -7.20 -1.64
CA LYS A 447 25.14 -7.20 -0.95
C LYS A 447 25.79 -5.81 -0.91
N ARG A 448 25.57 -4.96 -1.93
CA ARG A 448 26.10 -3.59 -1.98
C ARG A 448 25.45 -2.67 -0.96
N ASN A 449 24.23 -2.96 -0.50
CA ASN A 449 23.52 -2.17 0.48
C ASN A 449 23.55 -2.84 1.86
N SER A 450 24.65 -2.62 2.59
CA SER A 450 24.92 -3.23 3.90
C SER A 450 23.79 -3.07 4.92
N ARG A 451 22.96 -2.03 4.78
CA ARG A 451 21.78 -1.80 5.63
C ARG A 451 20.74 -2.90 5.48
N TYR A 452 20.41 -3.29 4.25
CA TYR A 452 19.41 -4.32 3.97
C TYR A 452 19.87 -5.69 4.49
N VAL A 453 21.15 -6.00 4.28
CA VAL A 453 21.80 -7.18 4.83
C VAL A 453 21.69 -7.18 6.35
N ASN A 454 22.19 -6.14 7.03
CA ASN A 454 22.27 -6.11 8.49
C ASN A 454 20.91 -6.14 9.20
N VAL A 455 19.90 -5.42 8.67
CA VAL A 455 18.56 -5.34 9.28
C VAL A 455 17.77 -6.62 9.03
N SER A 456 17.89 -7.23 7.85
CA SER A 456 17.21 -8.50 7.52
C SER A 456 17.63 -9.64 8.45
N PHE A 457 18.85 -9.60 9.00
CA PHE A 457 19.32 -10.60 9.98
C PHE A 457 18.88 -10.34 11.41
N SER A 458 18.15 -9.26 11.68
CA SER A 458 17.50 -9.12 12.99
C SER A 458 16.43 -10.19 13.18
N TYR A 459 15.81 -10.68 12.08
CA TYR A 459 14.63 -11.56 12.08
C TYR A 459 13.68 -11.26 13.22
N ALA A 460 13.53 -9.95 13.47
CA ALA A 460 13.02 -9.48 14.73
C ALA A 460 11.58 -9.90 14.95
N TYR A 461 10.89 -10.49 13.96
CA TYR A 461 9.54 -11.02 14.06
C TYR A 461 9.44 -12.56 13.98
N SER A 462 10.52 -13.30 13.66
CA SER A 462 10.48 -14.76 13.67
C SER A 462 10.47 -15.27 15.12
N ARG A 463 9.50 -16.13 15.43
CA ARG A 463 9.37 -16.73 16.78
C ARG A 463 10.58 -17.59 17.13
N GLU A 464 11.09 -18.35 16.18
CA GLU A 464 12.22 -19.26 16.38
C GLU A 464 13.52 -18.51 16.59
N ILE A 465 13.76 -17.46 15.79
CA ILE A 465 14.96 -16.63 15.98
C ILE A 465 14.90 -15.90 17.31
N ARG A 466 13.73 -15.38 17.72
CA ARG A 466 13.53 -14.80 19.05
C ARG A 466 13.83 -15.80 20.17
N SER A 467 13.34 -17.03 20.07
CA SER A 467 13.65 -18.07 21.06
C SER A 467 15.15 -18.36 21.17
N ILE A 468 15.87 -18.37 20.04
CA ILE A 468 17.33 -18.53 20.02
C ILE A 468 18.02 -17.32 20.66
N ILE A 469 17.55 -16.11 20.36
CA ILE A 469 18.06 -14.87 20.94
C ILE A 469 17.84 -14.86 22.45
N ASP A 470 16.66 -15.23 22.94
CA ASP A 470 16.36 -15.29 24.37
C ASP A 470 17.25 -16.32 25.07
N MET A 471 17.47 -17.49 24.48
CA MET A 471 18.43 -18.47 25.03
C MET A 471 19.84 -17.88 25.16
N ILE A 472 20.31 -17.13 24.16
CA ILE A 472 21.64 -16.50 24.17
C ILE A 472 21.71 -15.35 25.18
N MET A 473 20.70 -14.47 25.20
CA MET A 473 20.75 -13.19 25.91
C MET A 473 20.25 -13.29 27.36
N LYS A 474 19.19 -14.08 27.60
CA LYS A 474 18.56 -14.26 28.91
C LYS A 474 19.15 -15.42 29.69
N ASP A 475 19.26 -16.58 29.04
CA ASP A 475 19.72 -17.81 29.70
C ASP A 475 21.25 -17.97 29.62
N ASN A 476 21.93 -17.03 28.95
CA ASN A 476 23.37 -17.05 28.67
C ASN A 476 23.81 -18.42 28.15
N ALA A 477 23.02 -18.99 27.24
CA ALA A 477 23.19 -20.33 26.74
C ALA A 477 24.07 -20.34 25.48
N THR A 478 24.89 -21.38 25.37
CA THR A 478 25.64 -21.74 24.17
C THR A 478 24.84 -22.75 23.37
N ILE A 479 24.62 -22.47 22.09
CA ILE A 479 23.88 -23.37 21.20
C ILE A 479 24.85 -23.97 20.19
N LEU A 480 24.86 -25.30 20.08
CA LEU A 480 25.62 -26.02 19.06
C LEU A 480 24.66 -26.55 18.01
N VAL A 481 24.92 -26.21 16.76
CA VAL A 481 24.16 -26.72 15.61
C VAL A 481 25.10 -27.59 14.77
N THR A 482 24.86 -28.89 14.79
CA THR A 482 25.54 -29.86 13.93
C THR A 482 24.60 -30.23 12.80
N SER A 483 25.02 -30.05 11.55
CA SER A 483 24.15 -30.29 10.39
C SER A 483 24.82 -31.13 9.32
N PHE A 484 24.00 -31.91 8.64
CA PHE A 484 24.34 -32.75 7.51
C PHE A 484 23.38 -32.42 6.37
N ASN A 485 23.90 -31.93 5.24
CA ASN A 485 23.07 -31.44 4.14
C ASN A 485 23.41 -32.19 2.85
N ILE A 486 22.39 -32.58 2.09
CA ILE A 486 22.51 -33.18 0.75
C ILE A 486 21.74 -32.28 -0.20
N THR A 487 22.43 -31.58 -1.10
CA THR A 487 21.74 -30.82 -2.15
C THR A 487 21.46 -31.73 -3.33
N SER A 488 20.21 -31.79 -3.76
CA SER A 488 19.77 -32.64 -4.88
C SER A 488 19.40 -31.83 -6.12
N ILE A 489 18.78 -30.66 -5.94
CA ILE A 489 18.25 -29.84 -7.05
C ILE A 489 18.54 -28.36 -6.76
N ARG A 490 18.96 -27.61 -7.76
CA ARG A 490 18.97 -26.15 -7.76
C ARG A 490 18.03 -25.64 -8.86
N LEU A 491 17.17 -24.68 -8.50
CA LEU A 491 16.21 -24.07 -9.42
C LEU A 491 16.43 -22.56 -9.44
N SER A 492 16.44 -21.95 -10.62
CA SER A 492 16.53 -20.48 -10.76
C SER A 492 15.60 -19.94 -11.85
N ILE A 493 15.15 -18.69 -11.67
CA ILE A 493 14.31 -17.98 -12.65
C ILE A 493 15.11 -16.95 -13.45
N ASN A 494 14.72 -16.78 -14.72
CA ASN A 494 15.16 -15.65 -15.55
C ASN A 494 14.14 -14.51 -15.50
N GLU A 495 14.33 -13.56 -14.59
CA GLU A 495 13.41 -12.45 -14.26
C GLU A 495 12.88 -11.70 -15.50
N SER A 496 13.72 -11.48 -16.52
CA SER A 496 13.32 -10.72 -17.73
C SER A 496 12.32 -11.45 -18.62
N LYS A 497 12.16 -12.77 -18.46
CA LYS A 497 11.28 -13.61 -19.28
C LYS A 497 10.02 -14.07 -18.55
N PHE A 498 9.92 -13.82 -17.24
CA PHE A 498 8.75 -14.21 -16.47
C PHE A 498 7.67 -13.14 -16.49
N GLU A 499 6.43 -13.61 -16.61
CA GLU A 499 5.26 -12.75 -16.46
C GLU A 499 4.98 -12.49 -14.97
N ILE A 500 4.70 -11.24 -14.64
CA ILE A 500 4.28 -10.82 -13.30
C ILE A 500 2.91 -11.41 -12.96
N SER A 501 2.71 -11.84 -11.71
CA SER A 501 1.43 -12.33 -11.21
C SER A 501 0.33 -11.27 -11.35
N ASN A 502 -0.91 -11.72 -11.56
CA ASN A 502 -2.03 -10.80 -11.73
C ASN A 502 -2.21 -9.94 -10.47
N GLU A 503 -2.01 -10.54 -9.31
CA GLU A 503 -2.16 -9.93 -7.99
C GLU A 503 -1.09 -8.87 -7.76
N PHE A 504 0.19 -9.19 -8.02
CA PHE A 504 1.28 -8.22 -7.87
C PHE A 504 1.14 -7.08 -8.87
N ARG A 505 0.82 -7.39 -10.14
CA ARG A 505 0.56 -6.39 -11.17
C ARG A 505 -0.55 -5.42 -10.75
N PHE A 506 -1.68 -5.97 -10.31
CA PHE A 506 -2.84 -5.20 -9.88
C PHE A 506 -2.52 -4.23 -8.74
N VAL A 507 -1.73 -4.66 -7.75
CA VAL A 507 -1.31 -3.79 -6.63
C VAL A 507 -0.37 -2.66 -7.10
N ILE A 508 0.61 -2.97 -7.95
CA ILE A 508 1.54 -1.94 -8.44
C ILE A 508 0.83 -0.91 -9.34
N GLU A 509 -0.03 -1.36 -10.25
CA GLU A 509 -0.78 -0.48 -11.15
C GLU A 509 -1.75 0.43 -10.36
N ASN A 510 -2.35 -0.08 -9.28
CA ASN A 510 -3.24 0.70 -8.40
C ASN A 510 -2.55 1.54 -7.32
N MET A 511 -1.23 1.43 -7.19
CA MET A 511 -0.48 2.20 -6.20
C MET A 511 -0.63 3.71 -6.45
N PRO A 512 -1.01 4.51 -5.43
CA PRO A 512 -1.04 5.97 -5.57
C PRO A 512 0.38 6.49 -5.86
N CYS A 513 0.50 7.44 -6.79
CA CYS A 513 1.80 7.87 -7.28
C CYS A 513 2.12 9.34 -7.00
N CYS A 514 3.39 9.59 -7.24
CA CYS A 514 4.02 10.83 -7.67
C CYS A 514 4.45 11.79 -6.57
N ASP A 515 3.82 11.75 -5.39
CA ASP A 515 4.34 12.37 -4.17
C ASP A 515 4.45 11.36 -3.03
N PHE A 516 5.56 11.40 -2.30
CA PHE A 516 5.70 10.56 -1.10
C PHE A 516 4.99 11.22 0.07
N ASN A 517 3.90 10.59 0.52
CA ASN A 517 3.10 11.02 1.66
C ASN A 517 2.72 9.82 2.54
N GLU A 518 2.09 10.10 3.68
CA GLU A 518 1.71 9.08 4.65
C GLU A 518 0.76 8.02 4.08
N THR A 519 -0.17 8.42 3.20
CA THR A 519 -1.12 7.52 2.54
C THR A 519 -0.41 6.54 1.60
N VAL A 520 0.54 7.03 0.81
CA VAL A 520 1.37 6.22 -0.10
C VAL A 520 2.24 5.26 0.70
N GLU A 521 2.87 5.73 1.77
CA GLU A 521 3.69 4.90 2.64
C GLU A 521 2.86 3.79 3.28
N LYS A 522 1.69 4.12 3.85
CA LYS A 522 0.77 3.15 4.45
C LYS A 522 0.29 2.11 3.42
N TYR A 523 0.02 2.53 2.19
CA TYR A 523 -0.32 1.61 1.09
C TYR A 523 0.80 0.61 0.82
N ILE A 524 2.04 1.09 0.69
CA ILE A 524 3.21 0.24 0.45
C ILE A 524 3.41 -0.75 1.60
N HIS A 525 3.29 -0.29 2.85
CA HIS A 525 3.41 -1.17 4.02
C HIS A 525 2.35 -2.27 4.04
N GLU A 526 1.09 -1.92 3.80
CA GLU A 526 0.00 -2.89 3.87
C GLU A 526 0.02 -3.84 2.67
N PHE A 527 -0.04 -3.31 1.44
CA PHE A 527 -0.30 -4.13 0.25
C PHE A 527 0.93 -4.70 -0.41
N ILE A 528 2.06 -4.03 -0.32
CA ILE A 528 3.29 -4.50 -0.96
C ILE A 528 4.08 -5.30 0.06
N ILE A 529 4.55 -4.67 1.13
CA ILE A 529 5.35 -5.33 2.17
C ILE A 529 4.53 -6.38 2.93
N GLY A 530 3.26 -6.12 3.20
CA GLY A 530 2.39 -7.02 3.98
C GLY A 530 1.96 -8.29 3.24
N TYR A 531 1.68 -8.21 1.94
CA TYR A 531 1.19 -9.35 1.14
C TYR A 531 2.24 -10.02 0.26
N PHE A 532 3.26 -9.29 -0.19
CA PHE A 532 4.31 -9.80 -1.08
C PHE A 532 5.71 -9.72 -0.45
N GLY A 533 5.87 -9.05 0.70
CA GLY A 533 7.19 -8.75 1.22
C GLY A 533 7.90 -7.64 0.43
N TYR A 534 9.16 -7.41 0.74
CA TYR A 534 10.01 -6.43 0.03
C TYR A 534 11.12 -7.08 -0.80
N THR A 535 11.17 -8.41 -0.81
CA THR A 535 12.06 -9.21 -1.65
C THR A 535 11.28 -10.35 -2.30
N TYR A 536 11.89 -11.06 -3.22
CA TYR A 536 11.33 -12.27 -3.82
C TYR A 536 12.42 -13.30 -4.11
N ILE A 537 12.03 -14.56 -4.13
CA ILE A 537 12.96 -15.69 -4.28
C ILE A 537 13.34 -15.88 -5.75
N LYS A 538 14.63 -15.75 -6.05
CA LYS A 538 15.19 -15.89 -7.41
C LYS A 538 15.80 -17.27 -7.66
N GLU A 539 16.37 -17.88 -6.63
CA GLU A 539 17.02 -19.19 -6.70
C GLU A 539 16.70 -19.98 -5.43
N VAL A 540 16.53 -21.29 -5.57
CA VAL A 540 16.37 -22.23 -4.47
C VAL A 540 17.25 -23.45 -4.67
N GLN A 541 17.76 -24.00 -3.57
CA GLN A 541 18.44 -25.29 -3.50
C GLN A 541 17.62 -26.20 -2.61
N LEU A 542 17.21 -27.34 -3.17
CA LEU A 542 16.36 -28.33 -2.53
C LEU A 542 17.16 -29.62 -2.28
N GLY A 543 16.84 -30.30 -1.18
CA GLY A 543 17.48 -31.56 -0.84
C GLY A 543 17.12 -32.04 0.57
N GLY A 544 18.05 -32.71 1.23
CA GLY A 544 17.88 -33.32 2.55
C GLY A 544 18.73 -32.66 3.62
N ILE A 545 18.20 -32.48 4.83
CA ILE A 545 18.99 -32.02 5.98
C ILE A 545 18.68 -32.82 7.24
N ILE A 546 19.74 -33.22 7.91
CA ILE A 546 19.70 -33.75 9.27
C ILE A 546 20.40 -32.75 10.16
N GLN A 547 19.72 -32.27 11.21
CA GLN A 547 20.26 -31.27 12.12
C GLN A 547 20.11 -31.72 13.57
N GLN A 548 21.21 -31.62 14.32
CA GLN A 548 21.22 -31.72 15.76
C GLN A 548 21.41 -30.33 16.37
N THR A 549 20.59 -30.04 17.39
CA THR A 549 20.70 -28.82 18.18
C THR A 549 20.94 -29.20 19.64
N ILE A 550 22.07 -28.76 20.18
CA ILE A 550 22.45 -28.94 21.58
C ILE A 550 22.43 -27.57 22.26
N VAL A 551 21.84 -27.49 23.45
CA VAL A 551 21.80 -26.27 24.27
C VAL A 551 22.54 -26.52 25.58
N ILE A 552 23.45 -25.62 25.93
CA ILE A 552 24.23 -25.65 27.17
C ILE A 552 24.01 -24.33 27.92
N THR A 553 23.52 -24.41 29.16
CA THR A 553 23.35 -23.24 30.03
C THR A 553 24.65 -22.85 30.74
N GLN A 554 24.73 -21.60 31.21
CA GLN A 554 25.92 -21.06 31.90
C GLN A 554 26.38 -21.90 33.10
N SER A 555 25.44 -22.44 33.89
CA SER A 555 25.75 -23.31 35.04
C SER A 555 26.52 -24.59 34.65
N ASN A 556 26.23 -25.14 33.47
CA ASN A 556 26.91 -26.31 32.94
C ASN A 556 28.24 -25.94 32.26
N HIS A 557 28.37 -24.71 31.74
CA HIS A 557 29.62 -24.20 31.17
C HIS A 557 30.77 -24.25 32.19
N THR A 558 30.52 -23.76 33.41
CA THR A 558 31.52 -23.78 34.51
C THR A 558 31.93 -25.20 34.89
N ASN A 559 31.00 -26.16 34.89
CA ASN A 559 31.27 -27.56 35.20
C ASN A 559 32.10 -28.28 34.12
N VAL A 560 31.96 -27.88 32.85
CA VAL A 560 32.75 -28.45 31.74
C VAL A 560 34.14 -27.84 31.69
N GLU A 561 34.28 -26.53 31.93
CA GLU A 561 35.59 -25.85 31.93
C GLU A 561 36.53 -26.35 33.03
N GLN A 562 36.00 -26.80 34.16
CA GLN A 562 36.79 -27.33 35.29
C GLN A 562 37.32 -28.77 35.06
N ASN A 563 36.82 -29.51 34.07
CA ASN A 563 37.11 -30.94 33.86
C ASN A 563 37.94 -31.25 32.59
N ARG A 564 38.76 -30.31 32.09
CA ARG A 564 39.43 -30.42 30.77
C ARG A 564 40.47 -31.55 30.66
N PHE A 565 40.50 -32.17 29.47
CA PHE A 565 41.60 -32.96 28.92
C PHE A 565 42.24 -32.17 27.73
N ASN A 566 43.41 -31.56 27.93
CA ASN A 566 44.40 -31.05 26.94
C ASN A 566 43.98 -30.27 25.65
N THR A 567 42.73 -29.85 25.45
CA THR A 567 42.28 -29.06 24.28
C THR A 567 41.46 -27.82 24.69
N SER A 568 41.28 -26.85 23.78
CA SER A 568 40.44 -25.69 24.05
C SER A 568 38.97 -26.09 24.16
N TYR A 569 38.24 -25.50 25.10
CA TYR A 569 36.83 -25.82 25.40
C TYR A 569 35.95 -25.84 24.14
N GLN A 570 36.10 -24.83 23.28
CA GLN A 570 35.29 -24.73 22.05
C GLN A 570 35.59 -25.84 21.04
N VAL A 571 36.83 -26.32 20.94
CA VAL A 571 37.21 -27.41 20.04
C VAL A 571 36.62 -28.72 20.55
N TRP A 572 36.81 -29.01 21.85
CA TRP A 572 36.24 -30.19 22.48
C TRP A 572 34.71 -30.26 22.34
N MET A 573 34.00 -29.15 22.54
CA MET A 573 32.54 -29.09 22.38
C MET A 573 32.08 -29.40 20.96
N ARG A 574 32.82 -28.95 19.93
CA ARG A 574 32.51 -29.29 18.53
C ARG A 574 32.70 -30.76 18.25
N ASP A 575 33.81 -31.33 18.71
CA ASP A 575 34.12 -32.74 18.45
C ASP A 575 33.11 -33.67 19.14
N VAL A 576 32.77 -33.39 20.40
CA VAL A 576 31.73 -34.15 21.13
C VAL A 576 30.37 -34.06 20.45
N ALA A 577 29.97 -32.89 19.96
CA ALA A 577 28.71 -32.73 19.23
C ALA A 577 28.70 -33.52 17.91
N LYS A 578 29.80 -33.51 17.14
CA LYS A 578 29.94 -34.32 15.91
C LYS A 578 29.88 -35.81 16.17
N GLU A 579 30.57 -36.28 17.21
CA GLU A 579 30.57 -37.69 17.58
C GLU A 579 29.18 -38.12 18.06
N LEU A 580 28.52 -37.32 18.92
CA LEU A 580 27.14 -37.59 19.36
C LEU A 580 26.15 -37.61 18.21
N PHE A 581 26.28 -36.70 17.25
CA PHE A 581 25.50 -36.71 16.02
C PHE A 581 25.65 -38.05 15.28
N SER A 582 26.89 -38.52 15.14
CA SER A 582 27.22 -39.78 14.46
C SER A 582 26.66 -41.00 15.20
N VAL A 583 26.73 -41.02 16.53
CA VAL A 583 26.17 -42.08 17.38
C VAL A 583 24.64 -42.12 17.28
N GLN A 584 23.97 -40.97 17.39
CA GLN A 584 22.51 -40.88 17.31
C GLN A 584 21.97 -41.28 15.92
N MET A 585 22.75 -41.03 14.87
CA MET A 585 22.46 -41.47 13.50
C MET A 585 22.92 -42.90 13.18
N LYS A 586 23.51 -43.61 14.14
CA LYS A 586 24.07 -44.98 13.97
C LYS A 586 25.10 -45.08 12.84
N LEU A 587 25.86 -44.01 12.61
CA LEU A 587 26.90 -43.95 11.57
C LEU A 587 28.18 -44.72 11.96
N ASN A 588 28.40 -44.99 13.26
CA ASN A 588 29.53 -45.79 13.77
C ASN A 588 29.09 -46.86 14.81
N ARG A 589 29.84 -47.96 14.91
CA ARG A 589 29.40 -49.25 15.54
C ARG A 589 30.21 -49.72 16.76
N THR A 590 30.47 -48.89 17.77
CA THR A 590 31.11 -49.37 19.03
C THR A 590 30.32 -49.00 20.28
N GLN A 591 29.54 -49.97 20.80
CA GLN A 591 28.56 -49.78 21.89
C GLN A 591 29.12 -49.15 23.19
N THR A 592 30.41 -49.34 23.50
CA THR A 592 31.02 -48.86 24.74
C THR A 592 31.33 -47.36 24.70
N TYR A 593 31.82 -46.87 23.57
CA TYR A 593 32.12 -45.46 23.34
C TYR A 593 30.83 -44.61 23.27
N ASP A 594 29.79 -45.18 22.66
CA ASP A 594 28.45 -44.59 22.55
C ASP A 594 27.82 -44.33 23.93
N LYS A 595 27.95 -45.28 24.87
CA LYS A 595 27.45 -45.12 26.25
C LYS A 595 28.17 -44.01 27.01
N MET A 596 29.49 -43.86 26.82
CA MET A 596 30.27 -42.79 27.44
C MET A 596 29.85 -41.41 26.92
N LEU A 597 29.69 -41.27 25.59
CA LEU A 597 29.23 -40.03 24.98
C LEU A 597 27.81 -39.67 25.40
N MET A 598 26.89 -40.64 25.46
CA MET A 598 25.52 -40.40 25.94
C MET A 598 25.47 -39.98 27.41
N ASN A 599 26.37 -40.51 28.25
CA ASN A 599 26.52 -40.04 29.64
C ASN A 599 27.07 -38.61 29.73
N ILE A 600 28.02 -38.23 28.86
CA ILE A 600 28.50 -36.85 28.76
C ILE A 600 27.35 -35.92 28.33
N SER A 601 26.58 -36.31 27.31
CA SER A 601 25.41 -35.56 26.87
C SER A 601 24.41 -35.34 28.00
N ASN A 602 24.01 -36.40 28.72
CA ASN A 602 23.03 -36.28 29.80
C ASN A 602 23.53 -35.47 31.00
N LYS A 603 24.85 -35.43 31.21
CA LYS A 603 25.46 -34.71 32.34
C LYS A 603 25.62 -33.22 32.09
N TYR A 604 25.96 -32.82 30.85
CA TYR A 604 26.37 -31.46 30.55
C TYR A 604 25.43 -30.70 29.62
N PHE A 605 24.58 -31.40 28.86
CA PHE A 605 23.71 -30.75 27.88
C PHE A 605 22.28 -30.65 28.43
N THR A 606 21.76 -29.44 28.41
CA THR A 606 20.40 -29.14 28.89
C THR A 606 19.36 -29.68 27.92
N LYS A 607 19.67 -29.68 26.62
CA LYS A 607 18.83 -30.25 25.56
C LYS A 607 19.71 -30.78 24.43
N SER A 608 19.36 -31.92 23.85
CA SER A 608 20.01 -32.50 22.68
C SER A 608 18.96 -33.16 21.79
N ASN A 609 18.59 -32.49 20.70
CA ASN A 609 17.56 -32.96 19.78
C ASN A 609 18.15 -33.16 18.39
N VAL A 610 17.80 -34.26 17.74
CA VAL A 610 18.11 -34.50 16.34
C VAL A 610 16.83 -34.52 15.52
N MET A 611 16.83 -33.79 14.42
CA MET A 611 15.70 -33.70 13.51
C MET A 611 16.17 -34.04 12.09
N ILE A 612 15.37 -34.86 11.41
CA ILE A 612 15.56 -35.25 10.01
C ILE A 612 14.48 -34.54 9.20
N TYR A 613 14.89 -33.88 8.13
CA TYR A 613 14.02 -33.15 7.22
C TYR A 613 14.24 -33.64 5.78
N ALA A 614 13.14 -33.70 5.02
CA ALA A 614 13.05 -34.33 3.70
C ALA A 614 13.16 -35.86 3.68
N GLY A 615 12.74 -36.42 2.54
CA GLY A 615 12.64 -37.85 2.31
C GLY A 615 11.60 -38.53 3.20
N ASN A 616 11.75 -39.84 3.40
CA ASN A 616 10.91 -40.61 4.31
C ASN A 616 11.52 -40.59 5.72
N ILE A 617 10.95 -39.73 6.56
CA ILE A 617 11.37 -39.53 7.96
C ILE A 617 11.24 -40.78 8.86
N SER A 618 10.53 -41.83 8.41
CA SER A 618 10.39 -43.09 9.15
C SER A 618 11.58 -44.03 8.95
N ILE A 619 12.44 -43.76 7.95
CA ILE A 619 13.59 -44.60 7.63
C ILE A 619 14.73 -44.32 8.61
N LYS A 620 15.24 -45.38 9.25
CA LYS A 620 16.33 -45.30 10.25
C LYS A 620 17.73 -45.56 9.66
N SER A 621 17.80 -46.03 8.42
CA SER A 621 19.04 -46.31 7.69
C SER A 621 19.43 -45.07 6.89
N PHE A 622 20.67 -44.61 7.05
CA PHE A 622 21.16 -43.42 6.37
C PHE A 622 21.07 -43.55 4.83
N ASP A 623 21.50 -44.68 4.27
CA ASP A 623 21.50 -44.92 2.82
C ASP A 623 20.09 -44.98 2.23
N ASP A 624 19.14 -45.52 2.98
CA ASP A 624 17.75 -45.62 2.54
C ASP A 624 17.02 -44.27 2.68
N TRP A 625 17.36 -43.49 3.71
CA TRP A 625 16.88 -42.10 3.83
C TRP A 625 17.44 -41.25 2.69
N TYR A 626 18.75 -41.33 2.41
CA TYR A 626 19.42 -40.62 1.32
C TYR A 626 18.70 -40.82 -0.03
N LYS A 627 18.37 -42.08 -0.37
CA LYS A 627 17.64 -42.40 -1.61
C LYS A 627 16.25 -41.76 -1.66
N SER A 628 15.57 -41.70 -0.51
CA SER A 628 14.23 -41.10 -0.40
C SER A 628 14.20 -39.57 -0.47
N VAL A 629 15.33 -38.88 -0.25
CA VAL A 629 15.39 -37.39 -0.26
C VAL A 629 14.87 -36.81 -1.57
N SER A 630 15.17 -37.45 -2.70
CA SER A 630 14.76 -36.99 -4.03
C SER A 630 13.24 -37.03 -4.25
N ASP A 631 12.51 -37.86 -3.49
CA ASP A 631 11.05 -37.96 -3.57
C ASP A 631 10.32 -36.85 -2.82
N ASN A 632 10.96 -36.24 -1.82
CA ASN A 632 10.39 -35.20 -0.98
C ASN A 632 11.48 -34.26 -0.45
N PRO A 633 12.06 -33.39 -1.30
CA PRO A 633 13.14 -32.50 -0.89
C PRO A 633 12.61 -31.25 -0.15
N VAL A 634 13.38 -30.74 0.81
CA VAL A 634 13.09 -29.49 1.53
C VAL A 634 14.00 -28.37 1.04
N LEU A 635 13.61 -27.13 1.33
CA LEU A 635 14.42 -25.96 1.06
C LEU A 635 15.68 -25.93 1.95
N LEU A 636 16.85 -26.03 1.33
CA LEU A 636 18.15 -26.00 2.00
C LEU A 636 18.81 -24.64 1.94
N LYS A 637 18.75 -23.97 0.78
CA LYS A 637 19.27 -22.62 0.56
C LYS A 637 18.42 -21.88 -0.44
N PHE A 638 18.45 -20.55 -0.40
CA PHE A 638 17.78 -19.72 -1.38
C PHE A 638 18.43 -18.36 -1.51
N SER A 639 18.13 -17.68 -2.62
CA SER A 639 18.50 -16.29 -2.82
C SER A 639 17.31 -15.43 -3.15
N PHE A 640 17.37 -14.16 -2.75
CA PHE A 640 16.34 -13.19 -3.09
C PHE A 640 16.89 -11.92 -3.74
N SER A 641 15.99 -11.25 -4.47
CA SER A 641 16.16 -9.95 -5.11
C SER A 641 15.11 -8.96 -4.58
N THR A 642 15.32 -7.66 -4.74
CA THR A 642 14.40 -6.61 -4.28
C THR A 642 13.26 -6.37 -5.25
N ILE A 643 12.05 -6.19 -4.74
CA ILE A 643 10.85 -6.04 -5.59
C ILE A 643 10.89 -4.79 -6.47
N PHE A 644 11.50 -3.69 -6.01
CA PHE A 644 11.54 -2.44 -6.78
C PHE A 644 12.44 -2.52 -8.01
N ASP A 645 13.35 -3.50 -8.09
CA ASP A 645 14.17 -3.72 -9.30
C ASP A 645 13.35 -4.34 -10.44
N LEU A 646 12.20 -4.94 -10.13
CA LEU A 646 11.27 -5.49 -11.14
C LEU A 646 10.36 -4.43 -11.76
N LEU A 647 10.29 -3.23 -11.17
CA LEU A 647 9.42 -2.16 -11.64
C LEU A 647 10.08 -1.42 -12.81
N THR A 648 10.08 -2.08 -13.96
CA THR A 648 10.62 -1.58 -15.22
C THR A 648 9.54 -1.52 -16.30
N ASN A 649 9.77 -0.72 -17.34
CA ASN A 649 8.89 -0.68 -18.51
C ASN A 649 8.74 -2.04 -19.22
N GLY A 650 9.70 -2.96 -19.04
CA GLY A 650 9.61 -4.30 -19.60
C GLY A 650 8.51 -5.15 -18.94
N HIS A 651 8.35 -5.01 -17.62
CA HIS A 651 7.33 -5.73 -16.87
C HIS A 651 6.00 -4.96 -16.77
N PHE A 652 6.04 -3.63 -16.82
CA PHE A 652 4.88 -2.73 -16.70
C PHE A 652 4.81 -1.72 -17.86
N PRO A 653 4.58 -2.17 -19.11
CA PRO A 653 4.60 -1.29 -20.27
C PRO A 653 3.44 -0.27 -20.31
N ALA A 654 2.35 -0.54 -19.57
CA ALA A 654 1.17 0.32 -19.54
C ALA A 654 1.20 1.40 -18.44
N ASP A 655 2.17 1.36 -17.52
CA ASP A 655 2.25 2.30 -16.39
C ASP A 655 3.34 3.35 -16.65
N SER A 656 2.93 4.55 -17.02
CA SER A 656 3.83 5.67 -17.31
C SER A 656 4.59 6.20 -16.09
N TYR A 657 4.21 5.80 -14.87
CA TYR A 657 4.79 6.27 -13.62
C TYR A 657 5.60 5.17 -12.89
N ILE A 658 5.91 4.06 -13.56
CA ILE A 658 6.50 2.89 -12.93
C ILE A 658 7.83 3.18 -12.23
N PHE A 659 8.69 4.02 -12.81
CA PHE A 659 9.98 4.39 -12.21
C PHE A 659 9.82 5.25 -10.96
N GLN A 660 8.84 6.16 -10.94
CA GLN A 660 8.50 6.96 -9.76
C GLN A 660 7.97 6.04 -8.66
N LYS A 661 7.07 5.12 -8.98
CA LYS A 661 6.57 4.10 -8.04
C LYS A 661 7.71 3.24 -7.47
N ALA A 662 8.66 2.82 -8.31
CA ALA A 662 9.84 2.08 -7.86
C ALA A 662 10.66 2.88 -6.83
N ALA A 663 10.87 4.18 -7.08
CA ALA A 663 11.57 5.06 -6.15
C ALA A 663 10.82 5.25 -4.82
N LEU A 664 9.49 5.40 -4.86
CA LEU A 664 8.64 5.51 -3.67
C LEU A 664 8.65 4.22 -2.83
N ILE A 665 8.55 3.06 -3.48
CA ILE A 665 8.66 1.75 -2.82
C ILE A 665 10.02 1.59 -2.16
N LYS A 666 11.11 1.92 -2.87
CA LYS A 666 12.46 1.89 -2.31
C LYS A 666 12.57 2.78 -1.06
N LEU A 667 12.05 4.00 -1.13
CA LEU A 667 12.07 4.94 0.01
C LEU A 667 11.27 4.41 1.20
N ALA A 668 10.08 3.85 0.98
CA ALA A 668 9.28 3.22 2.02
C ALA A 668 9.96 2.00 2.63
N ILE A 669 10.63 1.16 1.82
CA ILE A 669 11.40 0.01 2.34
C ILE A 669 12.60 0.51 3.15
N ASP A 670 13.32 1.52 2.68
CA ASP A 670 14.42 2.13 3.44
C ASP A 670 13.93 2.64 4.81
N ARG A 671 12.75 3.27 4.86
CA ARG A 671 12.11 3.72 6.11
C ARG A 671 11.66 2.55 6.98
N TYR A 672 11.00 1.54 6.41
CA TYR A 672 10.59 0.30 7.06
C TYR A 672 11.75 -0.42 7.74
N LEU A 673 12.92 -0.46 7.10
CA LEU A 673 14.12 -1.09 7.63
C LEU A 673 14.91 -0.19 8.60
N SER A 674 14.68 1.12 8.58
CA SER A 674 15.37 2.08 9.46
C SER A 674 14.67 2.30 10.81
N ASN A 675 13.38 1.97 10.92
CA ASN A 675 12.63 2.14 12.15
C ASN A 675 12.82 0.90 13.07
N PRO A 676 13.16 1.10 14.35
CA PRO A 676 13.25 0.00 15.30
C PRO A 676 11.86 -0.61 15.52
N VAL A 677 11.79 -1.92 15.35
CA VAL A 677 10.60 -2.76 15.54
C VAL A 677 10.22 -2.76 17.02
N TYR A 678 9.09 -2.17 17.41
CA TYR A 678 8.74 -2.08 18.83
C TYR A 678 7.48 -2.79 19.34
N CYS A 679 6.58 -3.30 18.47
CA CYS A 679 5.59 -4.34 18.78
C CYS A 679 4.50 -4.31 17.70
N TYR A 680 4.32 -5.40 16.95
CA TYR A 680 3.27 -5.45 15.92
C TYR A 680 1.98 -6.16 16.37
N ASN A 681 1.89 -6.81 17.55
CA ASN A 681 0.63 -7.20 18.22
C ASN A 681 0.92 -8.13 19.41
N GLN A 682 1.08 -7.58 20.62
CA GLN A 682 1.45 -8.24 21.88
C GLN A 682 2.96 -8.24 22.13
N CYS A 683 3.35 -7.70 23.29
CA CYS A 683 4.61 -8.06 23.92
C CYS A 683 4.67 -9.58 24.00
N THR A 684 5.82 -10.17 23.70
CA THR A 684 5.98 -11.64 23.73
C THR A 684 5.61 -12.26 25.08
N ASP A 685 5.73 -11.46 26.14
CA ASP A 685 5.33 -11.81 27.48
C ASP A 685 4.21 -10.87 28.00
N THR A 686 2.96 -11.24 27.74
CA THR A 686 1.79 -10.47 28.22
C THR A 686 1.66 -10.47 29.75
N ILE A 687 2.36 -11.37 30.45
CA ILE A 687 2.39 -11.42 31.91
C ILE A 687 3.33 -10.34 32.46
N HIS A 688 4.37 -9.99 31.71
CA HIS A 688 5.45 -9.09 32.16
C HIS A 688 5.60 -7.78 31.36
N GLY A 689 4.78 -7.53 30.33
CA GLY A 689 4.71 -6.22 29.66
C GLY A 689 3.44 -5.99 28.83
N THR A 690 3.04 -4.72 28.68
CA THR A 690 1.88 -4.28 27.88
C THR A 690 2.31 -3.38 26.75
N CYS A 691 1.84 -3.67 25.54
CA CYS A 691 2.11 -2.85 24.36
C CYS A 691 1.28 -1.55 24.42
N ILE A 692 1.93 -0.39 24.44
CA ILE A 692 1.25 0.91 24.37
C ILE A 692 1.38 1.47 22.95
N GLU A 693 0.27 1.89 22.34
CA GLU A 693 0.28 2.53 21.01
C GLU A 693 1.02 3.88 21.05
N SER A 694 1.92 4.10 20.09
CA SER A 694 2.40 5.44 19.72
C SER A 694 1.90 5.75 18.31
N GLY A 695 1.23 6.89 18.14
CA GLY A 695 0.50 7.22 16.92
C GLY A 695 1.31 7.18 15.61
N TYR A 696 0.54 7.08 14.53
CA TYR A 696 0.95 7.12 13.12
C TYR A 696 1.96 6.08 12.66
N PHE A 697 1.80 4.83 13.11
CA PHE A 697 1.97 3.55 12.42
C PHE A 697 1.46 2.48 13.41
N GLN A 698 1.09 1.27 12.98
CA GLN A 698 0.71 0.18 13.92
C GLN A 698 1.93 -0.38 14.69
N PHE A 699 2.65 0.48 15.41
CA PHE A 699 3.77 0.12 16.26
C PHE A 699 3.45 0.60 17.68
N GLY A 700 3.47 -0.32 18.64
CA GLY A 700 3.50 0.05 20.05
C GLY A 700 4.90 -0.10 20.64
N ILE A 701 5.10 0.38 21.87
CA ILE A 701 6.28 0.14 22.70
C ILE A 701 5.90 -0.84 23.80
N CYS A 702 6.73 -1.85 24.06
CA CYS A 702 6.47 -2.73 25.19
C CYS A 702 6.78 -2.01 26.52
N GLN A 703 5.74 -1.74 27.30
CA GLN A 703 5.87 -1.23 28.65
C GLN A 703 5.97 -2.40 29.62
N CYS A 704 7.16 -2.64 30.12
CA CYS A 704 7.48 -3.80 30.93
C CYS A 704 7.24 -3.53 32.42
N LYS A 705 6.81 -4.55 33.17
CA LYS A 705 6.73 -4.50 34.63
C LYS A 705 8.14 -4.31 35.20
N SER A 706 8.22 -3.61 36.34
CA SER A 706 9.45 -3.44 37.12
C SER A 706 10.20 -4.77 37.27
N GLU A 707 11.52 -4.77 37.02
CA GLU A 707 12.46 -5.91 37.18
C GLU A 707 12.55 -6.94 36.03
N TRP A 708 11.85 -6.76 34.89
CA TRP A 708 11.90 -7.73 33.79
C TRP A 708 12.88 -7.36 32.65
N THR A 709 13.69 -8.33 32.19
CA THR A 709 14.68 -8.18 31.11
C THR A 709 14.48 -9.27 30.03
N GLY A 710 13.95 -8.89 28.87
CA GLY A 710 13.78 -9.77 27.68
C GLY A 710 14.01 -8.98 26.40
N PHE A 711 13.99 -9.57 25.21
CA PHE A 711 14.28 -8.81 23.96
C PHE A 711 13.44 -7.52 23.81
N ASP A 712 12.16 -7.57 24.19
CA ASP A 712 11.22 -6.44 24.14
C ASP A 712 11.41 -5.41 25.29
N CYS A 713 12.20 -5.75 26.33
CA CYS A 713 12.29 -5.03 27.61
C CYS A 713 13.73 -4.78 28.11
N ALA A 714 14.72 -5.34 27.42
CA ALA A 714 16.11 -4.99 27.61
C ALA A 714 16.24 -3.53 27.20
N THR A 715 16.89 -2.73 28.06
CA THR A 715 17.26 -1.35 27.75
C THR A 715 17.77 -1.28 26.32
N PRO A 716 17.12 -0.44 25.49
CA PRO A 716 16.94 -0.65 24.06
C PRO A 716 18.26 -1.02 23.43
N LEU A 717 18.45 -2.32 23.17
CA LEU A 717 19.58 -2.97 22.50
C LEU A 717 20.72 -2.00 22.17
N GLN A 718 21.34 -1.37 23.20
CA GLN A 718 22.19 -0.20 22.98
C GLN A 718 23.38 -0.63 22.13
N HIS A 719 23.77 -1.91 22.25
CA HIS A 719 24.84 -2.52 21.49
C HIS A 719 24.54 -2.91 20.03
N TYR A 720 23.26 -3.04 19.63
CA TYR A 720 22.88 -3.26 18.22
C TYR A 720 22.42 -1.94 17.57
N ILE A 721 21.86 -1.03 18.37
CA ILE A 721 21.64 0.38 18.01
C ILE A 721 22.99 1.11 17.84
N ASP A 722 24.04 0.74 18.58
CA ASP A 722 25.43 1.19 18.34
C ASP A 722 25.93 0.82 16.93
N THR A 723 25.32 -0.18 16.29
CA THR A 723 25.60 -0.55 14.88
C THR A 723 24.59 -0.02 13.86
N LEU A 724 23.42 0.50 14.28
CA LEU A 724 22.37 1.04 13.40
C LEU A 724 22.22 2.56 13.44
N HIS A 725 22.77 3.24 14.46
CA HIS A 725 23.14 4.64 14.33
C HIS A 725 24.30 4.70 13.35
N ASN A 726 23.96 4.82 12.07
CA ASN A 726 24.91 5.25 11.07
C ASN A 726 25.60 6.49 11.64
N ARG A 727 26.90 6.38 11.95
CA ARG A 727 27.83 7.51 11.78
C ARG A 727 27.35 8.20 10.51
N VAL A 728 27.07 9.49 10.56
CA VAL A 728 26.47 10.21 9.43
C VAL A 728 27.38 9.97 8.22
N SER A 729 27.01 8.99 7.38
CA SER A 729 27.91 8.41 6.38
C SER A 729 28.43 9.42 5.36
N PRO A 730 27.74 10.55 5.07
CA PRO A 730 28.31 11.53 4.17
C PRO A 730 29.24 12.57 4.84
N ILE A 731 29.54 12.46 6.15
CA ILE A 731 30.71 13.13 6.78
C ILE A 731 32.02 12.41 6.41
N TRP A 732 31.98 11.11 6.10
CA TRP A 732 33.18 10.36 5.70
C TRP A 732 33.68 10.71 4.29
N LYS A 733 32.81 11.26 3.44
CA LYS A 733 33.14 11.70 2.08
C LYS A 733 33.23 13.22 1.92
N THR A 734 33.06 14.01 2.99
CA THR A 734 33.64 15.34 2.98
C THR A 734 35.15 15.13 2.89
N LYS A 735 35.77 15.48 1.76
CA LYS A 735 37.18 15.82 1.79
C LYS A 735 37.32 16.88 2.87
N ALA A 736 37.85 16.51 4.04
CA ALA A 736 38.36 17.45 5.00
C ALA A 736 39.58 18.11 4.33
N GLY A 737 39.29 19.11 3.53
CA GLY A 737 40.13 19.46 2.40
C GLY A 737 39.41 20.44 1.48
N ARG A 738 38.92 21.54 2.08
CA ARG A 738 38.77 22.90 1.51
C ARG A 738 37.88 23.82 2.39
N ASN A 739 37.06 23.27 3.30
CA ASN A 739 36.04 24.02 4.05
C ASN A 739 36.07 23.85 5.59
N SER A 740 37.16 23.35 6.17
CA SER A 740 37.30 23.25 7.62
C SER A 740 38.24 24.33 8.13
N TYR A 741 37.76 25.20 9.02
CA TYR A 741 38.54 26.32 9.54
C TYR A 741 38.47 26.33 11.07
N PRO A 742 39.52 26.84 11.75
CA PRO A 742 39.43 27.11 13.18
C PRO A 742 38.28 28.08 13.44
N ALA A 743 37.38 27.68 14.34
CA ALA A 743 36.21 28.47 14.71
C ALA A 743 36.54 29.39 15.90
N SER A 744 36.02 30.62 15.89
CA SER A 744 36.20 31.58 17.00
C SER A 744 34.94 32.42 17.25
N ILE A 745 34.54 32.54 18.52
CA ILE A 745 33.82 33.70 19.09
C ILE A 745 34.70 34.24 20.22
N GLY A 746 35.13 35.52 20.10
CA GLY A 746 35.81 36.27 21.16
C GLY A 746 37.18 35.73 21.62
N TYR A 747 38.24 36.54 21.42
CA TYR A 747 39.61 36.37 21.96
C TYR A 747 40.64 35.47 21.23
N GLY A 748 40.49 35.29 19.90
CA GLY A 748 41.60 34.96 19.00
C GLY A 748 41.36 33.75 18.08
N LYS A 749 41.99 33.75 16.90
CA LYS A 749 41.96 32.63 15.95
C LYS A 749 42.62 31.41 16.62
N GLY A 750 41.91 30.29 16.73
CA GLY A 750 42.50 29.03 17.20
C GLY A 750 43.72 28.69 16.35
N LYS A 751 44.91 28.61 16.96
CA LYS A 751 46.14 28.20 16.28
C LYS A 751 46.32 26.68 16.38
N MET A 752 46.43 26.01 15.24
CA MET A 752 46.78 24.59 15.13
C MET A 752 48.29 24.43 14.97
N ALA A 753 48.84 23.28 15.35
CA ALA A 753 50.24 22.97 15.08
C ALA A 753 50.49 22.82 13.56
N PRO A 754 51.68 23.17 13.02
CA PRO A 754 51.96 23.24 11.58
C PRO A 754 51.81 21.94 10.75
N LYS A 755 51.36 20.83 11.35
CA LYS A 755 51.17 19.52 10.72
C LYS A 755 49.85 18.84 11.10
N GLU A 756 48.99 19.50 11.87
CA GLU A 756 47.70 18.95 12.31
C GLU A 756 46.56 19.71 11.62
N THR A 757 45.60 18.99 11.03
CA THR A 757 44.44 19.59 10.35
C THR A 757 43.15 19.07 10.97
N VAL A 758 42.03 19.76 10.74
CA VAL A 758 40.68 19.29 11.11
C VAL A 758 40.32 17.97 10.42
N SER A 759 41.07 17.54 9.41
CA SER A 759 40.84 16.22 8.79
C SER A 759 41.20 15.05 9.71
N HIS A 760 42.17 15.22 10.61
CA HIS A 760 42.68 14.15 11.48
C HIS A 760 41.73 13.76 12.62
N ILE A 761 40.56 14.41 12.76
CA ILE A 761 39.57 14.08 13.82
C ILE A 761 38.43 13.19 13.34
N PHE A 762 38.35 12.92 12.03
CA PHE A 762 37.28 12.13 11.41
C PHE A 762 37.86 10.98 10.57
N ASP A 763 39.14 10.65 10.76
CA ASP A 763 39.86 9.66 9.94
C ASP A 763 39.94 8.27 10.59
N HIS A 764 39.36 8.12 11.79
CA HIS A 764 39.39 6.91 12.61
C HIS A 764 40.78 6.45 13.04
N ASN A 765 41.77 7.33 12.91
CA ASN A 765 43.11 7.06 13.37
C ASN A 765 43.28 7.56 14.81
N ILE A 766 43.11 6.63 15.76
CA ILE A 766 43.29 6.94 17.18
C ILE A 766 44.73 7.31 17.57
N HIS A 767 45.69 7.16 16.65
CA HIS A 767 47.10 7.46 16.87
C HIS A 767 47.48 8.90 16.48
N THR A 768 46.66 9.58 15.66
CA THR A 768 46.77 11.02 15.38
C THR A 768 45.99 11.83 16.42
N LYS A 769 46.27 13.13 16.54
CA LYS A 769 45.55 13.97 17.50
C LYS A 769 45.36 15.40 17.02
N TYR A 770 44.15 15.89 17.21
CA TYR A 770 43.86 17.31 17.10
C TYR A 770 44.41 18.08 18.28
N ARG A 771 44.97 19.26 18.00
CA ARG A 771 45.50 20.16 19.02
C ARG A 771 45.02 21.58 18.75
N SER A 772 44.44 22.20 19.76
CA SER A 772 44.06 23.60 19.72
C SER A 772 44.61 24.35 20.93
N PHE A 773 45.32 25.45 20.68
CA PHE A 773 45.98 26.26 21.72
C PHE A 773 45.28 27.60 22.01
N GLY A 774 44.28 27.98 21.20
CA GLY A 774 43.67 29.31 21.27
C GLY A 774 44.66 30.43 20.94
N SER A 775 44.55 31.56 21.63
CA SER A 775 45.50 32.67 21.55
C SER A 775 46.85 32.42 22.28
N GLY A 776 46.99 31.29 22.99
CA GLY A 776 48.22 30.89 23.70
C GLY A 776 49.25 30.19 22.80
N SER A 777 50.51 30.15 23.27
CA SER A 777 51.57 29.35 22.63
C SER A 777 51.55 27.91 23.14
N THR A 778 52.30 27.00 22.51
CA THR A 778 52.33 25.55 22.82
C THR A 778 52.72 25.21 24.27
N ASN A 779 53.18 26.19 25.05
CA ASN A 779 53.71 26.02 26.41
C ASN A 779 52.97 26.85 27.48
N THR A 780 51.86 27.53 27.15
CA THR A 780 51.11 28.32 28.13
C THR A 780 50.13 27.45 28.94
N MET A 781 50.49 27.13 30.18
CA MET A 781 49.60 26.42 31.11
C MET A 781 48.58 27.37 31.75
N SER A 782 47.30 27.19 31.43
CA SER A 782 46.18 27.89 32.06
C SER A 782 44.90 27.08 31.87
N GLN A 783 43.94 27.22 32.79
CA GLN A 783 42.59 26.66 32.61
C GLN A 783 41.90 27.28 31.38
N LYS A 784 42.29 28.49 30.96
CA LYS A 784 41.69 29.20 29.83
C LYS A 784 42.33 28.86 28.46
N THR A 785 43.51 28.24 28.44
CA THR A 785 44.22 27.93 27.17
C THR A 785 43.45 26.89 26.36
N GLY A 786 43.03 27.22 25.14
CA GLY A 786 42.28 26.30 24.28
C GLY A 786 40.76 26.29 24.52
N LEU A 787 40.23 27.11 25.43
CA LEU A 787 38.79 27.32 25.57
C LEU A 787 38.26 28.26 24.47
N ASN A 788 36.98 28.13 24.14
CA ASN A 788 36.29 28.78 23.01
C ASN A 788 36.99 28.56 21.67
N THR A 789 37.73 27.45 21.57
CA THR A 789 38.36 27.02 20.33
C THR A 789 37.76 25.74 19.83
N GLY A 790 37.86 25.54 18.52
CA GLY A 790 37.41 24.33 17.88
C GLY A 790 37.43 24.50 16.37
N PHE A 791 36.49 23.88 15.70
CA PHE A 791 36.42 23.86 14.25
C PHE A 791 34.98 23.99 13.80
N TYR A 792 34.80 24.38 12.55
CA TYR A 792 33.57 24.10 11.84
C TYR A 792 33.85 23.28 10.59
N LEU A 793 32.83 22.56 10.15
CA LEU A 793 32.84 21.76 8.92
C LEU A 793 31.55 22.00 8.15
N THR A 794 31.64 21.90 6.84
CA THR A 794 30.48 21.94 5.93
C THR A 794 30.34 20.57 5.28
N LEU A 795 29.13 20.02 5.34
CA LEU A 795 28.83 18.69 4.82
C LEU A 795 28.76 18.70 3.30
N ASN A 796 29.43 17.74 2.68
CA ASN A 796 29.37 17.47 1.23
C ASN A 796 28.09 16.70 0.87
N ALA A 797 27.41 16.20 1.90
CA ALA A 797 26.16 15.46 1.89
C ALA A 797 24.92 16.27 1.51
N GLY A 798 25.02 17.60 1.55
CA GLY A 798 23.88 18.49 1.70
C GLY A 798 23.58 18.77 3.18
N ILE A 799 22.29 18.82 3.54
CA ILE A 799 21.82 19.20 4.88
C ILE A 799 21.46 17.94 5.67
N CYS A 800 22.03 17.77 6.87
CA CYS A 800 21.81 16.58 7.72
C CYS A 800 21.22 16.99 9.07
N ILE A 801 20.68 16.04 9.83
CA ILE A 801 20.33 16.24 11.25
C ILE A 801 21.37 15.50 12.11
N VAL A 802 21.96 16.19 13.10
CA VAL A 802 22.93 15.63 14.06
C VAL A 802 22.33 15.72 15.46
N ASN A 803 22.24 14.57 16.14
CA ASN A 803 21.59 14.39 17.45
C ASN A 803 22.51 13.75 18.49
N GLY A 804 23.77 13.47 18.11
CA GLY A 804 24.75 13.02 19.07
C GLY A 804 26.18 13.16 18.60
N PHE A 805 27.12 13.07 19.53
CA PHE A 805 28.54 13.03 19.25
C PHE A 805 29.32 12.26 20.32
N GLN A 806 30.52 11.81 19.99
CA GLN A 806 31.37 11.05 20.92
C GLN A 806 32.86 11.28 20.65
N PHE A 807 33.61 11.62 21.69
CA PHE A 807 35.05 11.84 21.61
C PHE A 807 35.85 10.56 21.89
N THR A 808 37.01 10.44 21.25
CA THR A 808 38.08 9.53 21.67
C THR A 808 39.25 10.35 22.18
N THR A 809 39.74 9.97 23.36
CA THR A 809 40.82 10.68 24.01
C THR A 809 42.13 10.46 23.21
N ALA A 810 43.01 11.47 23.10
CA ALA A 810 44.29 11.45 22.36
C ALA A 810 45.35 10.42 22.86
N THR A 811 46.66 10.66 22.69
CA THR A 811 47.74 9.93 23.40
C THR A 811 48.46 10.77 24.46
N SER A 812 48.06 12.04 24.64
CA SER A 812 48.63 12.99 25.62
C SER A 812 48.02 12.94 27.05
N HIS A 813 48.39 13.88 27.90
CA HIS A 813 47.91 13.93 29.29
C HIS A 813 46.37 14.16 29.40
N PRO A 814 45.61 13.45 30.26
CA PRO A 814 44.14 13.58 30.41
C PRO A 814 43.65 14.99 30.76
N LYS A 815 44.50 15.78 31.42
CA LYS A 815 44.27 17.21 31.73
C LYS A 815 44.01 18.10 30.50
N ARG A 816 44.22 17.60 29.27
CA ARG A 816 43.96 18.30 28.00
C ARG A 816 42.63 17.93 27.37
N ASP A 817 41.89 17.00 27.95
CA ASP A 817 40.62 16.54 27.37
C ASP A 817 39.55 17.65 27.47
N PRO A 818 38.73 17.84 26.41
CA PRO A 818 37.55 18.68 26.50
C PRO A 818 36.54 18.00 27.41
N ILE A 819 35.98 18.71 28.40
CA ILE A 819 34.95 18.18 29.31
C ILE A 819 33.58 18.84 29.11
N MET A 820 33.54 20.04 28.53
CA MET A 820 32.31 20.64 28.03
C MET A 820 32.52 21.27 26.66
N VAL A 821 31.50 21.16 25.81
CA VAL A 821 31.50 21.67 24.44
C VAL A 821 30.17 22.33 24.10
N THR A 822 30.19 23.22 23.12
CA THR A 822 28.99 23.62 22.38
C THR A 822 29.03 23.02 20.98
N LEU A 823 27.85 22.65 20.49
CA LEU A 823 27.64 22.26 19.10
C LEU A 823 26.57 23.16 18.50
N GLU A 824 26.88 23.74 17.34
CA GLU A 824 26.03 24.72 16.66
C GLU A 824 25.89 24.36 15.17
N GLY A 825 24.74 24.69 14.60
CA GLY A 825 24.40 24.44 13.20
C GLY A 825 24.24 25.72 12.39
N SER A 826 24.55 25.69 11.09
CA SER A 826 24.32 26.80 10.17
C SER A 826 23.97 26.34 8.76
N ASN A 827 23.05 27.08 8.12
CA ASN A 827 22.71 26.95 6.70
C ASN A 827 23.18 28.16 5.88
N ALA A 828 23.99 29.06 6.45
CA ALA A 828 24.51 30.22 5.75
C ALA A 828 25.60 29.85 4.74
N ASP A 829 25.79 30.71 3.74
CA ASP A 829 26.85 30.57 2.75
C ASP A 829 28.24 30.56 3.40
N LYS A 830 29.18 29.83 2.78
CA LYS A 830 30.54 29.61 3.30
C LYS A 830 31.27 30.92 3.65
N SER A 831 31.03 32.00 2.90
CA SER A 831 31.62 33.33 3.14
C SER A 831 31.15 33.99 4.44
N LEU A 832 29.98 33.61 4.95
CA LEU A 832 29.37 34.18 6.16
C LEU A 832 29.71 33.39 7.43
N LEU A 833 30.17 32.14 7.30
CA LEU A 833 30.49 31.26 8.43
C LEU A 833 31.64 31.77 9.31
N THR A 834 32.53 32.60 8.78
CA THR A 834 33.68 33.19 9.49
C THR A 834 33.37 34.46 10.27
N LEU A 835 32.20 35.09 10.08
CA LEU A 835 31.85 36.41 10.65
C LEU A 835 30.91 36.34 11.86
N GLY A 836 30.58 35.14 12.34
CA GLY A 836 29.95 34.92 13.66
C GLY A 836 28.44 35.14 13.75
N SER A 837 27.74 35.63 12.72
CA SER A 837 26.32 36.02 12.80
C SER A 837 25.30 34.99 12.28
N SER A 838 25.67 33.72 12.06
CA SER A 838 24.75 32.75 11.43
C SER A 838 24.79 31.33 12.03
N TRP A 839 25.06 31.18 13.32
CA TRP A 839 25.12 29.87 14.00
C TRP A 839 23.98 29.73 15.01
N SER A 840 23.28 28.60 14.98
CA SER A 840 22.23 28.23 15.92
C SER A 840 22.76 27.21 16.92
N LEU A 841 22.64 27.48 18.21
CA LEU A 841 23.05 26.56 19.27
C LEU A 841 22.12 25.33 19.31
N MET A 842 22.70 24.13 19.23
CA MET A 842 21.98 22.86 19.30
C MET A 842 22.29 22.11 20.59
N TYR A 843 23.53 22.23 21.07
CA TYR A 843 23.98 21.57 22.29
C TYR A 843 24.96 22.44 23.05
N ASN A 844 24.82 22.47 24.37
CA ASN A 844 25.78 23.06 25.29
C ASN A 844 25.82 22.19 26.55
N GLY A 845 26.92 21.45 26.74
CA GLY A 845 26.99 20.49 27.83
C GLY A 845 28.25 19.64 27.81
N SER A 846 28.12 18.48 28.46
CA SER A 846 29.15 17.45 28.57
C SER A 846 29.79 17.05 27.23
N SER A 847 31.06 16.70 27.25
CA SER A 847 31.71 16.04 26.10
C SER A 847 31.70 14.50 26.18
N GLY A 848 31.29 13.93 27.31
CA GLY A 848 31.42 12.51 27.64
C GLY A 848 32.81 12.09 28.15
N LEU A 849 33.65 13.05 28.52
CA LEU A 849 35.01 12.85 29.04
C LEU A 849 35.25 13.44 30.44
N GLU A 850 34.19 13.69 31.22
CA GLU A 850 34.29 14.22 32.58
C GLU A 850 35.07 13.26 33.49
N SER A 851 34.83 11.95 33.33
CA SER A 851 35.72 10.89 33.79
C SER A 851 36.74 10.55 32.70
N ASP A 852 37.97 10.18 33.08
CA ASP A 852 38.99 9.75 32.11
C ASP A 852 38.78 8.27 31.78
N PRO A 853 38.36 7.92 30.55
CA PRO A 853 38.19 6.53 30.14
C PRO A 853 39.52 5.80 29.88
N GLY A 854 40.65 6.49 30.02
CA GLY A 854 41.98 6.00 29.63
C GLY A 854 42.37 6.51 28.24
N ARG A 855 43.68 6.46 27.92
CA ARG A 855 44.20 7.02 26.67
C ARG A 855 43.86 6.17 25.46
N GLY A 856 43.49 6.81 24.34
CA GLY A 856 43.04 6.11 23.13
C GLY A 856 41.70 5.39 23.31
N LYS A 857 40.95 5.72 24.35
CA LYS A 857 39.62 5.15 24.64
C LYS A 857 38.53 6.16 24.32
N THR A 858 37.41 5.63 23.86
CA THR A 858 36.23 6.41 23.50
C THR A 858 35.42 6.75 24.76
N GLY A 859 35.01 8.01 24.88
CA GLY A 859 34.19 8.52 25.97
C GLY A 859 32.72 8.14 25.85
N VAL A 860 31.91 8.61 26.78
CA VAL A 860 30.46 8.38 26.80
C VAL A 860 29.79 9.12 25.63
N LEU A 861 28.94 8.43 24.88
CA LEU A 861 28.14 9.02 23.80
C LEU A 861 27.21 10.11 24.35
N GLN A 862 27.29 11.32 23.79
CA GLN A 862 26.40 12.43 24.13
C GLN A 862 25.27 12.51 23.12
N MET A 863 24.04 12.37 23.58
CA MET A 863 22.81 12.50 22.77
C MET A 863 22.06 13.76 23.17
N PHE A 864 21.44 14.42 22.21
CA PHE A 864 20.67 15.65 22.42
C PHE A 864 19.52 15.79 21.41
N ASN A 865 18.51 16.55 21.80
CA ASN A 865 17.33 16.74 20.96
C ASN A 865 17.61 17.82 19.92
N ASN A 866 17.72 17.42 18.65
CA ASN A 866 17.77 18.32 17.52
C ASN A 866 16.85 17.80 16.41
N SER A 867 15.93 18.66 15.97
CA SER A 867 15.00 18.36 14.86
C SER A 867 15.32 19.18 13.61
N GLN A 868 16.31 20.08 13.68
CA GLN A 868 16.63 21.00 12.59
C GLN A 868 17.83 20.51 11.79
N PRO A 869 17.71 20.42 10.44
CA PRO A 869 18.82 20.00 9.59
C PRO A 869 19.75 21.19 9.30
N TYR A 870 21.07 20.96 9.39
CA TYR A 870 22.09 21.95 9.07
C TYR A 870 23.10 21.47 8.02
N ARG A 871 23.58 22.41 7.20
CA ARG A 871 24.62 22.19 6.19
C ARG A 871 26.02 22.25 6.78
N SER A 872 26.22 23.08 7.79
CA SER A 872 27.49 23.24 8.50
C SER A 872 27.33 23.08 10.00
N TYR A 873 28.34 22.50 10.63
CA TYR A 873 28.40 22.23 12.06
C TYR A 873 29.66 22.82 12.67
N ARG A 874 29.53 23.49 13.82
CA ARG A 874 30.62 24.10 14.58
C ARG A 874 30.66 23.52 15.98
N LEU A 875 31.82 23.03 16.39
CA LEU A 875 32.07 22.54 17.74
C LEU A 875 33.10 23.45 18.42
N LEU A 876 32.78 23.91 19.64
CA LEU A 876 33.68 24.72 20.46
C LEU A 876 33.88 24.07 21.83
N VAL A 877 35.10 24.10 22.34
CA VAL A 877 35.42 23.59 23.67
C VAL A 877 35.20 24.70 24.68
N VAL A 878 34.25 24.51 25.60
CA VAL A 878 33.89 25.49 26.63
C VAL A 878 34.65 25.24 27.92
N LEU A 879 34.95 23.98 28.25
CA LEU A 879 35.74 23.62 29.42
C LEU A 879 36.65 22.43 29.12
N LYS A 880 37.83 22.39 29.76
CA LYS A 880 38.80 21.30 29.67
C LYS A 880 39.21 20.83 31.07
N ARG A 881 39.67 19.58 31.19
CA ARG A 881 39.89 18.90 32.49
C ARG A 881 40.94 19.56 33.40
N GLY A 882 41.96 20.21 32.85
CA GLY A 882 43.05 20.77 33.65
C GLY A 882 43.77 21.98 33.04
N VAL A 883 44.90 22.36 33.61
CA VAL A 883 45.66 23.58 33.26
C VAL A 883 46.67 23.42 32.13
N GLU A 884 46.75 22.25 31.51
CA GLU A 884 47.75 21.94 30.46
C GLU A 884 47.63 22.82 29.21
N SER A 885 48.70 22.87 28.40
CA SER A 885 48.69 23.66 27.16
C SER A 885 47.70 23.08 26.13
N GLY A 886 46.62 23.82 25.88
CA GLY A 886 45.62 23.54 24.85
C GLY A 886 44.71 22.33 25.14
N VAL A 887 43.91 21.98 24.13
CA VAL A 887 42.95 20.87 24.14
C VAL A 887 43.34 19.83 23.10
N HIS A 888 43.36 18.57 23.52
CA HIS A 888 43.74 17.45 22.67
C HIS A 888 42.71 16.31 22.69
N TYR A 889 42.41 15.75 21.53
CA TYR A 889 41.63 14.50 21.35
C TYR A 889 42.02 13.84 20.02
N SER A 890 41.82 12.53 19.89
CA SER A 890 42.21 11.79 18.68
C SER A 890 41.12 11.74 17.63
N GLU A 891 39.89 11.42 18.05
CA GLU A 891 38.79 11.19 17.12
C GLU A 891 37.49 11.80 17.65
N LEU A 892 36.61 12.22 16.74
CA LEU A 892 35.24 12.65 17.03
C LEU A 892 34.28 11.97 16.07
N ALA A 893 33.25 11.30 16.61
CA ALA A 893 32.15 10.76 15.81
C ALA A 893 30.90 11.62 16.00
N PHE A 894 30.20 11.95 14.90
CA PHE A 894 28.85 12.52 14.92
C PHE A 894 27.80 11.46 14.59
N TYR A 895 26.67 11.55 15.29
CA TYR A 895 25.53 10.65 15.19
C TYR A 895 24.27 11.46 14.83
N GLY A 896 23.42 10.89 13.99
CA GLY A 896 22.26 11.61 13.45
C GLY A 896 21.47 10.79 12.43
N HIS A 897 20.48 11.43 11.80
CA HIS A 897 19.55 10.80 10.85
C HIS A 897 19.32 11.72 9.64
N SER A 898 18.98 11.11 8.49
CA SER A 898 18.49 11.77 7.27
C SER A 898 19.35 12.93 6.74
N CYS A 899 20.24 12.62 5.79
CA CYS A 899 20.89 13.65 4.97
C CYS A 899 20.13 13.82 3.65
N LEU A 900 19.73 15.05 3.35
CA LEU A 900 19.15 15.43 2.06
C LEU A 900 20.29 15.99 1.18
N PRO A 901 20.42 15.55 -0.09
CA PRO A 901 21.44 16.05 -1.03
C PRO A 901 21.50 17.57 -1.17
#